data_AF-A0A7X7P4T7-F1
#
_entry.id   AF-A0A7X7P4T7-F1
#
_cell.length_a   1.000
_cell.length_b   1.000
_cell.length_c   1.000
_cell.angle_alpha   90.00
_cell.angle_beta   90.00
_cell.angle_gamma   90.00
#
_symmetry.space_group_name_H-M   'P 1'
#
loop_
_entity.id
_entity.type
_entity.pdbx_description
1 polymer ?
#
loop_
_entity_poly.entity_id
_entity_poly.type
_entity_poly.pdbx_seq_one_letter_code
_entity_poly.pdbx_strand_id
1 'polypeptide(L)'
;MTQNKLIGFCYLFIIGIALAMAFPLDSSAVGPLWIVTGALGLLALGAIFTARRLRPPVEDDSPYAPPARVDAFHAAAWILLLAAGLLFGYTRYLTMIQPPDRLLGQIRFGAESAAWTPNAPLSDTSFLKIRTLEPVTEDIELRLTGRLEALQPVLDENGRPVLDENGRWHFTRTDVDQVSDDIRIPAGTPAGVDVLIQQPFTRLDPVDVLNRPSGGALAILQPVNSVSLFARSGRNVVPVTILGRIAADPWVYSFKTVLSIAPDYIQYQPGGPFIAVDRQTARVTIQPDMPGYDRLARSAAYGYDVALTGELIAPPSAANPGTFDQAQYLRNHNIGGQMMLRTPMDGSAPLSIIVPQGAEAPRDGNGLVEFSLYLRDEMVRVIKQTMPQPNSAFLGALTLGLRYGMQNTVSIASDQHESGVVAPILEVGHDSDDLIADEFRASGINHVLAVSGLHVTIITIMFMGIFTLMKVSRKVYVPFVIFALIIFAIITGARPSTLRAVIMNSLFLLTWGYMGQGIRSSALLGVPVAAFIILLQNPAMTVDPSFTLSFGAILSLALLTQPFFDIFKKFRGNEFIALVVMIAVLTWAFAAHWLLVTTLRFWIAYALLAAVLFPLARWLTRRDFTPIGSYGFADIHPGVAGFIAAQFGMQIGMMIPLSAYYFFRWPVAGAYANLIAIPLVGVVLQLSMLAGLIGLIPGIGLYLALLLNAANWIFSTLFLLIGHFFSRWFLYPFVSKPTLRWLFVYYAAVCLFVWWRPLWFRLIRPRWARASRSARLVATGAAALLVAAVLVSGRSEKAAMSPEGELTVSVLAVGYGSAIVIDTPGRETVLIDTGYVQTDRGRRNEAERTILPHLCSRQILDLDALILTSPNPEHHAGAASILEYLHVRELLHPASVAPELERDDLARVLKARSPSRLKHTLSGTCVESRALAAGDRLFESESNGKPFAIEVLGPAEGDAQTPLSLRIVYGDFAMLIPSDLTFPQQQALLESAGPDALRAQVVIAPNHGTAGLEGITIGMPKNYALLQETATGGLLKAAGAEAVVFEFGNPRPIVGDKYKVAVKLHGSARRSAEDVLPEARHLATDTDGSITIVSDGSGYTLNAQYDTAAGFTDAPTSLEVGW
;
A
#
# COMPACT_ATOMS: atom_id res chain seq x y z
N MET A 1 1.95 38.27 -10.38
CA MET A 1 2.03 36.93 -10.99
C MET A 1 0.64 36.61 -11.52
N THR A 2 0.46 36.32 -12.81
CA THR A 2 -0.87 35.89 -13.30
C THR A 2 -1.14 34.49 -12.78
N GLN A 3 -2.42 34.15 -12.54
CA GLN A 3 -2.87 32.85 -12.02
C GLN A 3 -2.19 31.65 -12.72
N ASN A 4 -2.10 31.69 -14.06
CA ASN A 4 -1.49 30.63 -14.87
C ASN A 4 0.02 30.42 -14.59
N LYS A 5 0.74 31.46 -14.15
CA LYS A 5 2.19 31.38 -13.91
C LYS A 5 2.51 30.73 -12.56
N LEU A 6 1.67 30.98 -11.55
CA LEU A 6 1.74 30.27 -10.27
C LEU A 6 1.46 28.78 -10.46
N ILE A 7 0.40 28.48 -11.21
CA ILE A 7 0.05 27.11 -11.58
C ILE A 7 1.23 26.41 -12.27
N GLY A 8 1.87 27.06 -13.25
CA GLY A 8 3.03 26.52 -13.96
C GLY A 8 4.23 26.21 -13.05
N PHE A 9 4.55 27.12 -12.11
CA PHE A 9 5.62 26.90 -11.13
C PHE A 9 5.35 25.68 -10.24
N CYS A 10 4.13 25.58 -9.69
CA CYS A 10 3.74 24.46 -8.83
C CYS A 10 3.80 23.11 -9.56
N TYR A 11 3.36 23.04 -10.83
CA TYR A 11 3.48 21.81 -11.61
C TYR A 11 4.93 21.44 -11.94
N LEU A 12 5.78 22.41 -12.25
CA LEU A 12 7.20 22.13 -12.49
C LEU A 12 7.93 21.67 -11.23
N PHE A 13 7.56 22.18 -10.05
CA PHE A 13 8.05 21.65 -8.77
C PHE A 13 7.72 20.16 -8.61
N ILE A 14 6.48 19.75 -8.93
CA ILE A 14 6.07 18.34 -8.88
C ILE A 14 6.83 17.50 -9.91
N ILE A 15 7.01 18.03 -11.13
CA ILE A 15 7.82 17.37 -12.17
C ILE A 15 9.27 17.21 -11.72
N GLY A 16 9.84 18.22 -11.05
CA GLY A 16 11.16 18.15 -10.45
C GLY A 16 11.31 16.99 -9.47
N ILE A 17 10.32 16.80 -8.58
CA ILE A 17 10.28 15.64 -7.68
C ILE A 17 10.26 14.34 -8.49
N ALA A 18 9.38 14.21 -9.47
CA ALA A 18 9.28 13.00 -10.30
C ALA A 18 10.58 12.70 -11.07
N LEU A 19 11.29 13.72 -11.55
CA LEU A 19 12.59 13.58 -12.19
C LEU A 19 13.65 13.08 -11.20
N ALA A 20 13.65 13.57 -9.96
CA ALA A 20 14.57 13.08 -8.93
C ALA A 20 14.28 11.63 -8.52
N MET A 21 13.02 11.19 -8.60
CA MET A 21 12.65 9.79 -8.40
C MET A 21 13.13 8.89 -9.53
N ALA A 22 13.02 9.35 -10.79
CA ALA A 22 13.43 8.58 -11.96
C ALA A 22 14.95 8.55 -12.15
N PHE A 23 15.63 9.64 -11.78
CA PHE A 23 17.06 9.83 -11.94
C PHE A 23 17.65 10.35 -10.63
N PRO A 24 17.75 9.50 -9.59
CA PRO A 24 18.34 9.90 -8.32
C PRO A 24 19.84 10.18 -8.51
N LEU A 25 20.30 11.32 -8.00
CA LEU A 25 21.73 11.59 -7.87
C LEU A 25 22.25 11.05 -6.54
N ASP A 26 23.57 10.91 -6.46
CA ASP A 26 24.26 10.56 -5.22
C ASP A 26 24.11 11.66 -4.16
N SER A 27 24.19 11.30 -2.88
CA SER A 27 24.05 12.23 -1.75
C SER A 27 25.08 13.37 -1.79
N SER A 28 26.24 13.15 -2.41
CA SER A 28 27.27 14.17 -2.65
C SER A 28 26.80 15.33 -3.52
N ALA A 29 25.81 15.13 -4.40
CA ALA A 29 25.28 16.17 -5.28
C ALA A 29 24.32 17.14 -4.56
N VAL A 30 23.79 16.78 -3.39
CA VAL A 30 22.74 17.54 -2.68
C VAL A 30 23.21 18.95 -2.30
N GLY A 31 24.43 19.09 -1.79
CA GLY A 31 25.00 20.39 -1.41
C GLY A 31 25.10 21.38 -2.58
N PRO A 32 25.81 21.03 -3.67
CA PRO A 32 25.86 21.84 -4.88
C PRO A 32 24.48 22.18 -5.46
N LEU A 33 23.54 21.22 -5.45
CA LEU A 33 22.18 21.43 -5.94
C LEU A 33 21.44 22.53 -5.16
N TRP A 34 21.59 22.61 -3.83
CA TRP A 34 21.01 23.69 -3.05
C TRP A 34 21.57 25.07 -3.39
N ILE A 35 22.87 25.16 -3.64
CA ILE A 35 23.53 26.41 -4.06
C ILE A 35 22.96 26.87 -5.40
N VAL A 36 22.90 25.96 -6.39
CA VAL A 36 22.37 26.26 -7.73
C VAL A 36 20.88 26.62 -7.66
N THR A 37 20.10 25.90 -6.86
CA THR A 37 18.67 26.18 -6.62
C THR A 37 18.47 27.57 -6.01
N GLY A 38 19.25 27.92 -4.98
CA GLY A 38 19.20 29.22 -4.34
C GLY A 38 19.57 30.36 -5.29
N ALA A 39 20.64 30.18 -6.08
CA ALA A 39 21.07 31.14 -7.08
C ALA A 39 20.00 31.38 -8.16
N LEU A 40 19.43 30.31 -8.71
CA LEU A 40 18.32 30.39 -9.67
C LEU A 40 17.09 31.09 -9.08
N GLY A 41 16.75 30.80 -7.82
CA GLY A 41 15.65 31.44 -7.12
C GLY A 41 15.85 32.95 -6.95
N LEU A 42 17.05 33.36 -6.54
CA LEU A 42 17.41 34.79 -6.40
C LEU A 42 17.40 35.51 -7.76
N LEU A 43 17.95 34.89 -8.81
CA LEU A 43 17.92 35.43 -10.17
C LEU A 43 16.48 35.60 -10.68
N ALA A 44 15.62 34.61 -10.44
CA ALA A 44 14.21 34.69 -10.81
C ALA A 44 13.48 35.82 -10.08
N LEU A 45 13.68 35.95 -8.76
CA LEU A 45 13.10 37.04 -7.96
C LEU A 45 13.59 38.42 -8.43
N GLY A 46 14.89 38.56 -8.67
CA GLY A 46 15.49 39.77 -9.21
C GLY A 46 14.89 40.14 -10.58
N ALA A 47 14.82 39.18 -11.50
CA ALA A 47 14.25 39.41 -12.84
C ALA A 47 12.77 39.81 -12.78
N ILE A 48 11.97 39.20 -11.89
CA ILE A 48 10.55 39.55 -11.68
C ILE A 48 10.41 40.96 -11.09
N PHE A 49 11.24 41.32 -10.11
CA PHE A 49 11.22 42.64 -9.49
C PHE A 49 11.57 43.75 -10.51
N THR A 50 12.62 43.53 -11.30
CA THR A 50 13.04 44.46 -12.37
C THR A 50 11.97 44.56 -13.46
N ALA A 51 11.39 43.44 -13.89
CA ALA A 51 10.30 43.44 -14.87
C ALA A 51 9.05 44.18 -14.36
N ARG A 52 8.76 44.13 -13.05
CA ARG A 52 7.67 44.92 -12.44
C ARG A 52 7.95 46.42 -12.45
N ARG A 53 9.18 46.85 -12.17
CA ARG A 53 9.58 48.26 -12.20
C ARG A 53 9.59 48.87 -13.60
N LEU A 54 9.96 48.07 -14.62
CA LEU A 54 10.06 48.51 -16.01
C LEU A 54 8.73 48.49 -16.77
N ARG A 55 7.60 48.15 -16.12
CA ARG A 55 6.29 48.18 -16.79
C ARG A 55 5.86 49.62 -17.10
N PRO A 56 5.66 50.00 -18.38
CA PRO A 56 4.99 51.25 -18.69
C PRO A 56 3.54 51.21 -18.19
N PRO A 57 2.94 52.37 -17.84
CA PRO A 57 1.53 52.45 -17.47
C PRO A 57 0.67 51.99 -18.65
N VAL A 58 -0.37 51.19 -18.35
CA VAL A 58 -1.29 50.65 -19.36
C VAL A 58 -2.28 51.75 -19.72
N GLU A 59 -2.30 52.18 -20.99
CA GLU A 59 -3.13 53.29 -21.48
C GLU A 59 -4.53 52.87 -22.00
N ASP A 60 -4.82 51.57 -22.16
CA ASP A 60 -6.13 51.13 -22.65
C ASP A 60 -6.55 49.78 -22.05
N ASP A 61 -7.67 49.78 -21.31
CA ASP A 61 -8.25 48.63 -20.61
C ASP A 61 -9.38 47.95 -21.42
N SER A 62 -9.43 48.21 -22.74
CA SER A 62 -10.40 47.60 -23.65
C SER A 62 -10.18 46.08 -23.82
N PRO A 63 -11.23 45.24 -23.69
CA PRO A 63 -11.15 43.78 -23.85
C PRO A 63 -10.83 43.32 -25.28
N TYR A 64 -10.71 44.25 -26.24
CA TYR A 64 -10.38 43.98 -27.64
C TYR A 64 -8.95 44.40 -28.05
N ALA A 65 -8.14 44.91 -27.13
CA ALA A 65 -6.75 45.26 -27.42
C ALA A 65 -5.93 44.00 -27.80
N PRO A 66 -5.11 44.05 -28.87
CA PRO A 66 -4.24 42.93 -29.22
C PRO A 66 -3.29 42.62 -28.05
N PRO A 67 -3.01 41.34 -27.76
CA PRO A 67 -2.13 40.99 -26.65
C PRO A 67 -0.78 41.69 -26.82
N ALA A 68 -0.41 42.50 -25.83
CA ALA A 68 0.85 43.21 -25.81
C ALA A 68 2.00 42.24 -26.15
N ARG A 69 2.90 42.64 -27.07
CA ARG A 69 4.09 41.84 -27.43
C ARG A 69 4.78 41.43 -26.13
N VAL A 70 4.96 40.13 -25.94
CA VAL A 70 5.68 39.60 -24.78
C VAL A 70 7.11 40.05 -24.92
N ASP A 71 7.48 41.04 -24.11
CA ASP A 71 8.83 41.57 -24.04
C ASP A 71 9.81 40.43 -23.69
N ALA A 72 10.93 40.34 -24.42
CA ALA A 72 11.89 39.24 -24.31
C ALA A 72 12.44 39.11 -22.88
N PHE A 73 12.60 40.24 -22.18
CA PHE A 73 13.01 40.29 -20.78
C PHE A 73 11.99 39.63 -19.86
N HIS A 74 10.70 39.88 -20.10
CA HIS A 74 9.64 39.23 -19.36
C HIS A 74 9.63 37.72 -19.60
N ALA A 75 9.81 37.27 -20.86
CA ALA A 75 9.88 35.84 -21.17
C ALA A 75 11.06 35.15 -20.44
N ALA A 76 12.25 35.77 -20.44
CA ALA A 76 13.42 35.28 -19.74
C ALA A 76 13.20 35.15 -18.22
N ALA A 77 12.61 36.16 -17.58
CA ALA A 77 12.26 36.12 -16.15
C ALA A 77 11.34 34.94 -15.80
N TRP A 78 10.43 34.57 -16.71
CA TRP A 78 9.54 33.42 -16.51
C TRP A 78 10.23 32.09 -16.72
N ILE A 79 11.10 31.97 -17.73
CA ILE A 79 11.89 30.75 -17.95
C ILE A 79 12.75 30.47 -16.71
N LEU A 80 13.38 31.50 -16.15
CA LEU A 80 14.16 31.38 -14.91
C LEU A 80 13.32 30.92 -13.73
N LEU A 81 12.13 31.48 -13.54
CA LEU A 81 11.23 31.06 -12.45
C LEU A 81 10.77 29.60 -12.60
N LEU A 82 10.43 29.20 -13.83
CA LEU A 82 9.97 27.84 -14.14
C LEU A 82 11.12 26.82 -13.94
N ALA A 83 12.33 27.16 -14.39
CA ALA A 83 13.53 26.36 -14.14
C ALA A 83 13.85 26.25 -12.64
N ALA A 84 13.72 27.35 -11.89
CA ALA A 84 13.90 27.36 -10.44
C ALA A 84 12.88 26.45 -9.74
N GLY A 85 11.61 26.45 -10.17
CA GLY A 85 10.58 25.55 -9.64
C GLY A 85 10.93 24.07 -9.84
N LEU A 86 11.35 23.70 -11.05
CA LEU A 86 11.77 22.34 -11.37
C LEU A 86 12.98 21.89 -10.53
N LEU A 87 14.04 22.70 -10.50
CA LEU A 87 15.24 22.35 -9.74
C LEU A 87 14.98 22.32 -8.23
N PHE A 88 14.10 23.20 -7.73
CA PHE A 88 13.71 23.21 -6.33
C PHE A 88 12.99 21.93 -5.93
N GLY A 89 12.06 21.44 -6.75
CA GLY A 89 11.40 20.15 -6.52
C GLY A 89 12.38 18.99 -6.52
N TYR A 90 13.28 18.97 -7.50
CA TYR A 90 14.32 17.95 -7.63
C TYR A 90 15.23 17.88 -6.38
N THR A 91 15.79 19.02 -5.99
CA THR A 91 16.69 19.15 -4.84
C THR A 91 15.99 18.82 -3.52
N ARG A 92 14.74 19.27 -3.36
CA ARG A 92 13.96 19.05 -2.14
C ARG A 92 13.65 17.56 -1.90
N TYR A 93 13.38 16.80 -2.96
CA TYR A 93 13.15 15.37 -2.88
C TYR A 93 14.43 14.62 -2.48
N LEU A 94 15.54 14.84 -3.19
CA LEU A 94 16.83 14.20 -2.87
C LEU A 94 17.25 14.44 -1.41
N THR A 95 17.13 15.67 -0.93
CA THR A 95 17.46 16.03 0.47
C THR A 95 16.62 15.27 1.50
N MET A 96 15.40 14.85 1.15
CA MET A 96 14.54 14.08 2.04
C MET A 96 14.96 12.61 2.09
N ILE A 97 15.16 11.99 0.92
CA ILE A 97 15.43 10.55 0.82
C ILE A 97 16.88 10.19 1.12
N GLN A 98 17.79 11.12 0.86
CA GLN A 98 19.21 11.02 1.13
C GLN A 98 19.59 12.26 1.95
N PRO A 99 19.29 12.28 3.26
CA PRO A 99 19.93 13.26 4.12
C PRO A 99 21.45 13.09 3.92
N PRO A 100 22.18 14.15 3.52
CA PRO A 100 23.59 13.98 3.20
C PRO A 100 24.32 13.56 4.46
N ASP A 101 24.87 12.35 4.47
CA ASP A 101 25.81 11.94 5.50
C ASP A 101 26.95 12.97 5.50
N ARG A 102 27.31 13.47 6.68
CA ARG A 102 28.31 14.54 6.78
C ARG A 102 29.71 13.92 6.65
N LEU A 103 30.46 14.32 5.64
CA LEU A 103 31.84 13.87 5.46
C LEU A 103 32.74 14.37 6.59
N LEU A 104 33.21 13.45 7.43
CA LEU A 104 34.13 13.74 8.54
C LEU A 104 35.58 13.77 8.07
N GLY A 105 35.94 12.92 7.11
CA GLY A 105 37.27 12.89 6.51
C GLY A 105 37.42 11.74 5.52
N GLN A 106 38.58 11.67 4.89
CA GLN A 106 38.92 10.65 3.89
C GLN A 106 40.26 10.00 4.23
N ILE A 107 40.41 8.74 3.83
CA ILE A 107 41.66 8.01 3.90
C ILE A 107 42.03 7.64 2.47
N ARG A 108 43.23 7.99 2.04
CA ARG A 108 43.82 7.49 0.79
C ARG A 108 44.97 6.57 1.12
N PHE A 109 44.96 5.38 0.53
CA PHE A 109 46.02 4.39 0.67
C PHE A 109 47.00 4.52 -0.50
N GLY A 110 48.29 4.56 -0.20
CA GLY A 110 49.36 4.59 -1.19
C GLY A 110 50.56 3.79 -0.71
N ALA A 111 51.47 3.47 -1.64
CA ALA A 111 52.58 2.52 -1.44
C ALA A 111 53.50 2.81 -0.23
N GLU A 112 53.59 4.07 0.23
CA GLU A 112 54.46 4.45 1.35
C GLU A 112 53.71 4.94 2.61
N SER A 113 52.44 5.34 2.52
CA SER A 113 51.66 5.84 3.67
C SER A 113 50.14 5.87 3.42
N ALA A 114 49.35 5.56 4.45
CA ALA A 114 47.93 5.90 4.50
C ALA A 114 47.77 7.28 5.17
N ALA A 115 47.12 8.23 4.49
CA ALA A 115 46.92 9.58 5.02
C ALA A 115 45.45 9.82 5.35
N TRP A 116 45.14 9.98 6.65
CA TRP A 116 43.85 10.49 7.12
C TRP A 116 43.79 12.01 6.92
N THR A 117 42.87 12.47 6.07
CA THR A 117 42.58 13.89 5.86
C THR A 117 41.25 14.26 6.52
N PRO A 118 41.25 14.87 7.71
CA PRO A 118 40.03 15.32 8.35
C PRO A 118 39.40 16.48 7.57
N ASN A 119 38.07 16.51 7.50
CA ASN A 119 37.28 17.54 6.83
C ASN A 119 36.46 18.35 7.83
N ALA A 120 35.71 17.69 8.71
CA ALA A 120 34.86 18.34 9.71
C ALA A 120 34.75 17.49 10.99
N PRO A 121 34.63 18.12 12.17
CA PRO A 121 34.32 17.39 13.39
C PRO A 121 32.88 16.88 13.40
N LEU A 122 32.64 15.83 14.19
CA LEU A 122 31.30 15.36 14.56
C LEU A 122 30.49 16.51 15.17
N SER A 123 29.21 16.64 14.80
CA SER A 123 28.32 17.61 15.44
C SER A 123 27.87 17.15 16.82
N ASP A 124 27.57 15.86 16.95
CA ASP A 124 26.93 15.22 18.10
C ASP A 124 27.34 13.73 18.13
N THR A 125 27.03 13.04 19.23
CA THR A 125 27.23 11.58 19.34
C THR A 125 26.46 10.85 18.24
N SER A 126 27.13 10.04 17.43
CA SER A 126 26.51 9.28 16.34
C SER A 126 27.30 8.02 16.04
N PHE A 127 26.64 7.06 15.37
CA PHE A 127 27.37 5.98 14.71
C PHE A 127 28.20 6.54 13.56
N LEU A 128 29.18 5.79 13.07
CA LEU A 128 29.99 6.18 11.91
C LEU A 128 29.74 5.25 10.75
N LYS A 129 29.98 5.75 9.54
CA LYS A 129 29.79 4.98 8.32
C LYS A 129 31.01 5.13 7.43
N ILE A 130 31.54 4.01 6.95
CA ILE A 130 32.68 3.99 6.05
C ILE A 130 32.19 3.68 4.65
N ARG A 131 32.51 4.54 3.69
CA ARG A 131 32.18 4.37 2.28
C ARG A 131 33.44 4.11 1.46
N THR A 132 33.43 3.08 0.62
CA THR A 132 34.47 2.88 -0.39
C THR A 132 34.34 3.93 -1.50
N LEU A 133 35.39 4.70 -1.76
CA LEU A 133 35.42 5.69 -2.84
C LEU A 133 35.94 5.09 -4.15
N GLU A 134 36.79 4.06 -4.04
CA GLU A 134 37.39 3.31 -5.13
C GLU A 134 37.22 1.80 -4.87
N PRO A 135 37.22 0.93 -5.90
CA PRO A 135 37.18 -0.51 -5.71
C PRO A 135 38.37 -1.00 -4.87
N VAL A 136 38.10 -1.88 -3.92
CA VAL A 136 39.10 -2.40 -2.98
C VAL A 136 39.83 -3.58 -3.63
N THR A 137 41.13 -3.42 -3.89
CA THR A 137 41.96 -4.45 -4.55
C THR A 137 42.64 -5.41 -3.58
N GLU A 138 42.86 -4.97 -2.34
CA GLU A 138 43.47 -5.72 -1.24
C GLU A 138 42.61 -5.50 0.01
N ASP A 139 42.56 -6.47 0.92
CA ASP A 139 41.84 -6.30 2.19
C ASP A 139 42.31 -5.04 2.90
N ILE A 140 41.38 -4.24 3.43
CA ILE A 140 41.68 -3.05 4.23
C ILE A 140 41.23 -3.33 5.66
N GLU A 141 42.16 -3.20 6.59
CA GLU A 141 41.93 -3.37 8.02
C GLU A 141 42.22 -2.06 8.75
N LEU A 142 41.24 -1.55 9.48
CA LEU A 142 41.35 -0.28 10.19
C LEU A 142 40.60 -0.32 11.51
N ARG A 143 41.00 0.58 12.41
CA ARG A 143 40.39 0.77 13.72
C ARG A 143 40.17 2.26 13.96
N LEU A 144 38.95 2.60 14.37
CA LEU A 144 38.59 3.97 14.69
C LEU A 144 38.83 4.20 16.19
N THR A 145 39.53 5.28 16.52
CA THR A 145 39.75 5.71 17.91
C THR A 145 39.14 7.09 18.12
N GLY A 146 38.74 7.38 19.35
CA GLY A 146 38.10 8.65 19.66
C GLY A 146 37.56 8.73 21.07
N ARG A 147 36.56 9.58 21.26
CA ARG A 147 35.84 9.76 22.53
C ARG A 147 34.35 9.62 22.35
N LEU A 148 33.70 9.14 23.40
CA LEU A 148 32.26 9.02 23.54
C LEU A 148 31.81 9.82 24.77
N GLU A 149 31.01 10.86 24.55
CA GLU A 149 30.27 11.54 25.60
C GLU A 149 29.08 10.64 25.98
N ALA A 150 29.26 9.83 27.02
CA ALA A 150 28.23 8.93 27.50
C ALA A 150 27.18 9.71 28.30
N LEU A 151 26.00 9.88 27.72
CA LEU A 151 24.83 10.46 28.40
C LEU A 151 24.12 9.38 29.21
N GLN A 152 24.10 9.51 30.53
CA GLN A 152 23.31 8.66 31.42
C GLN A 152 22.22 9.49 32.11
N PRO A 153 20.94 9.07 32.07
CA PRO A 153 19.86 9.84 32.68
C PRO A 153 19.99 9.79 34.21
N VAL A 154 19.74 10.91 34.87
CA VAL A 154 19.56 10.92 36.31
C VAL A 154 18.23 10.24 36.63
N LEU A 155 18.27 9.27 37.54
CA LEU A 155 17.12 8.45 37.93
C LEU A 155 16.51 8.93 39.24
N ASP A 156 15.19 8.78 39.38
CA ASP A 156 14.47 8.97 40.64
C ASP A 156 14.59 7.75 41.58
N GLU A 157 13.95 7.82 42.75
CA GLU A 157 13.92 6.73 43.74
C GLU A 157 13.29 5.42 43.21
N ASN A 158 12.50 5.51 42.14
CA ASN A 158 11.87 4.38 41.46
C ASN A 158 12.66 3.91 40.21
N GLY A 159 13.87 4.44 39.99
CA GLY A 159 14.71 4.10 38.85
C GLY A 159 14.26 4.71 37.52
N ARG A 160 13.44 5.77 37.52
CA ARG A 160 12.91 6.41 36.30
C ARG A 160 13.73 7.65 35.91
N PRO A 161 13.94 7.90 34.60
CA PRO A 161 14.59 9.12 34.12
C PRO A 161 13.83 10.38 34.54
N VAL A 162 14.57 11.44 34.88
CA VAL A 162 13.99 12.66 35.43
C VAL A 162 14.04 13.82 34.42
N LEU A 163 12.96 14.62 34.43
CA LEU A 163 12.84 15.89 33.71
C LEU A 163 13.05 17.07 34.67
N ASP A 164 13.79 18.08 34.24
CA ASP A 164 13.92 19.35 34.97
C ASP A 164 12.60 20.16 34.97
N GLU A 165 12.56 21.27 35.70
CA GLU A 165 11.38 22.16 35.78
C GLU A 165 10.94 22.73 34.40
N ASN A 166 11.87 22.80 33.44
CA ASN A 166 11.61 23.26 32.07
C ASN A 166 11.20 22.09 31.13
N GLY A 167 11.14 20.87 31.69
CA GLY A 167 10.90 19.60 31.02
C GLY A 167 11.94 19.24 29.97
N ARG A 168 13.22 19.41 30.32
CA ARG A 168 14.37 18.84 29.61
C ARG A 168 14.87 17.61 30.37
N TRP A 169 15.31 16.59 29.64
CA TRP A 169 15.90 15.39 30.20
C TRP A 169 17.21 15.70 30.94
N HIS A 170 17.32 15.26 32.19
CA HIS A 170 18.49 15.50 33.01
C HIS A 170 19.49 14.35 32.88
N PHE A 171 20.71 14.65 32.40
CA PHE A 171 21.76 13.67 32.15
C PHE A 171 23.04 13.98 32.94
N THR A 172 23.68 12.95 33.48
CA THR A 172 25.10 12.97 33.81
C THR A 172 25.91 12.71 32.54
N ARG A 173 27.01 13.45 32.39
CA ARG A 173 27.91 13.34 31.24
C ARG A 173 29.22 12.72 31.70
N THR A 174 29.68 11.68 31.00
CA THR A 174 30.98 11.06 31.26
C THR A 174 31.70 10.84 29.95
N ASP A 175 32.89 11.42 29.82
CA ASP A 175 33.74 11.21 28.66
C ASP A 175 34.48 9.89 28.82
N VAL A 176 34.30 8.99 27.86
CA VAL A 176 34.97 7.69 27.82
C VAL A 176 35.78 7.61 26.53
N ASP A 177 37.00 7.10 26.62
CA ASP A 177 37.78 6.77 25.43
C ASP A 177 37.07 5.61 24.69
N GLN A 178 36.88 5.77 23.38
CA GLN A 178 36.11 4.82 22.57
C GLN A 178 36.97 4.31 21.42
N VAL A 179 36.88 3.01 21.19
CA VAL A 179 37.56 2.31 20.09
C VAL A 179 36.53 1.44 19.38
N SER A 180 36.60 1.36 18.05
CA SER A 180 35.79 0.42 17.27
C SER A 180 36.37 -1.00 17.36
N ASP A 181 35.57 -2.01 17.01
CA ASP A 181 36.11 -3.31 16.64
C ASP A 181 37.01 -3.18 15.39
N ASP A 182 37.77 -4.23 15.11
CA ASP A 182 38.61 -4.29 13.90
C ASP A 182 37.72 -4.37 12.67
N ILE A 183 37.80 -3.34 11.83
CA ILE A 183 36.98 -3.20 10.63
C ILE A 183 37.76 -3.78 9.46
N ARG A 184 37.24 -4.86 8.89
CA ARG A 184 37.80 -5.49 7.68
C ARG A 184 36.89 -5.23 6.48
N ILE A 185 37.46 -4.61 5.45
CA ILE A 185 36.81 -4.43 4.14
C ILE A 185 37.52 -5.35 3.14
N PRO A 186 36.86 -6.41 2.64
CA PRO A 186 37.53 -7.43 1.84
C PRO A 186 37.89 -6.94 0.43
N ALA A 187 38.94 -7.51 -0.15
CA ALA A 187 39.30 -7.37 -1.54
C ALA A 187 38.12 -7.78 -2.46
N GLY A 188 37.92 -7.03 -3.53
CA GLY A 188 36.77 -7.18 -4.43
C GLY A 188 35.56 -6.33 -4.05
N THR A 189 35.58 -5.62 -2.91
CA THR A 189 34.50 -4.69 -2.54
C THR A 189 34.41 -3.56 -3.58
N PRO A 190 33.26 -3.37 -4.26
CA PRO A 190 33.11 -2.30 -5.24
C PRO A 190 33.11 -0.91 -4.60
N ALA A 191 33.30 0.14 -5.41
CA ALA A 191 33.13 1.52 -4.96
C ALA A 191 31.66 1.80 -4.59
N GLY A 192 31.44 2.61 -3.56
CA GLY A 192 30.12 3.01 -3.08
C GLY A 192 29.50 2.07 -2.03
N VAL A 193 30.24 1.07 -1.55
CA VAL A 193 29.79 0.18 -0.47
C VAL A 193 29.94 0.88 0.87
N ASP A 194 28.88 0.79 1.66
CA ASP A 194 28.75 1.45 2.95
C ASP A 194 28.81 0.44 4.09
N VAL A 195 29.68 0.65 5.07
CA VAL A 195 29.82 -0.17 6.27
C VAL A 195 29.47 0.68 7.49
N LEU A 196 28.45 0.29 8.25
CA LEU A 196 28.05 0.96 9.48
C LEU A 196 28.88 0.44 10.67
N ILE A 197 29.48 1.36 11.41
CA ILE A 197 30.23 1.05 12.62
C ILE A 197 29.25 0.99 13.79
N GLN A 198 29.25 -0.14 14.50
CA GLN A 198 28.27 -0.40 15.58
C GLN A 198 28.58 0.36 16.87
N GLN A 199 29.80 0.91 17.01
CA GLN A 199 30.19 1.75 18.14
C GLN A 199 29.92 3.24 17.83
N PRO A 200 29.25 3.99 18.72
CA PRO A 200 29.04 5.42 18.55
C PRO A 200 30.27 6.23 18.97
N PHE A 201 30.46 7.39 18.34
CA PHE A 201 31.53 8.34 18.64
C PHE A 201 30.96 9.75 18.79
N THR A 202 31.53 10.53 19.70
CA THR A 202 31.27 11.98 19.82
C THR A 202 32.42 12.79 19.25
N ARG A 203 33.64 12.27 19.35
CA ARG A 203 34.84 12.82 18.72
C ARG A 203 35.64 11.69 18.09
N LEU A 204 36.12 11.91 16.88
CA LEU A 204 36.98 10.98 16.16
C LEU A 204 38.42 11.50 16.24
N ASP A 205 39.33 10.65 16.71
CA ASP A 205 40.77 10.85 16.69
C ASP A 205 41.37 10.25 15.41
N PRO A 206 42.69 10.38 15.14
CA PRO A 206 43.28 9.83 13.92
C PRO A 206 42.99 8.33 13.76
N VAL A 207 42.59 7.93 12.55
CA VAL A 207 42.25 6.55 12.22
C VAL A 207 43.51 5.69 12.23
N ASP A 208 43.47 4.57 12.95
CA ASP A 208 44.56 3.61 12.97
C ASP A 208 44.37 2.59 11.84
N VAL A 209 45.37 2.46 10.96
CA VAL A 209 45.31 1.52 9.83
C VAL A 209 46.16 0.32 10.21
N LEU A 210 45.51 -0.83 10.37
CA LEU A 210 46.11 -2.05 10.91
C LEU A 210 46.96 -2.77 9.86
N ASN A 211 46.65 -2.59 8.57
CA ASN A 211 47.41 -3.14 7.45
C ASN A 211 47.89 -2.05 6.47
N ARG A 212 48.68 -2.42 5.46
CA ARG A 212 49.27 -1.48 4.49
C ARG A 212 48.84 -1.80 3.05
N PRO A 213 47.58 -1.52 2.69
CA PRO A 213 47.09 -1.79 1.35
C PRO A 213 47.78 -0.88 0.33
N SER A 214 48.08 -1.41 -0.85
CA SER A 214 48.84 -0.71 -1.90
C SER A 214 48.04 0.39 -2.62
N GLY A 215 46.71 0.39 -2.49
CA GLY A 215 45.80 1.37 -3.09
C GLY A 215 44.38 1.31 -2.53
N GLY A 216 43.57 2.33 -2.87
CA GLY A 216 42.18 2.48 -2.46
C GLY A 216 41.91 3.79 -1.72
N ALA A 217 40.63 4.15 -1.59
CA ALA A 217 40.22 5.33 -0.85
C ALA A 217 38.90 5.08 -0.12
N LEU A 218 38.82 5.58 1.12
CA LEU A 218 37.64 5.49 1.99
C LEU A 218 37.19 6.88 2.44
N ALA A 219 35.89 7.05 2.61
CA ALA A 219 35.30 8.21 3.29
C ALA A 219 34.68 7.77 4.62
N ILE A 220 34.96 8.53 5.68
CA ILE A 220 34.25 8.38 6.96
C ILE A 220 33.17 9.45 7.03
N LEU A 221 31.95 8.98 7.26
CA LEU A 221 30.73 9.75 7.20
C LEU A 221 30.00 9.67 8.55
N GLN A 222 29.40 10.79 8.97
CA GLN A 222 28.43 10.84 10.06
C GLN A 222 27.01 10.72 9.47
N PRO A 223 26.32 9.59 9.64
CA PRO A 223 24.91 9.46 9.30
C PRO A 223 24.04 10.33 10.20
N VAL A 224 22.85 10.67 9.74
CA VAL A 224 21.86 11.36 10.58
C VAL A 224 21.29 10.38 11.60
N ASN A 225 21.21 10.79 12.87
CA ASN A 225 20.57 10.00 13.93
C ASN A 225 19.05 9.98 13.73
N SER A 226 18.56 9.01 12.96
CA SER A 226 17.14 8.74 12.77
C SER A 226 16.72 7.47 13.49
N VAL A 227 15.44 7.35 13.84
CA VAL A 227 14.90 6.12 14.49
C VAL A 227 15.25 4.85 13.71
N SER A 228 15.23 4.90 12.37
CA SER A 228 15.58 3.76 11.53
C SER A 228 17.01 3.26 11.70
N LEU A 229 17.95 4.09 12.15
CA LEU A 229 19.34 3.70 12.44
C LEU A 229 19.43 2.77 13.66
N PHE A 230 18.46 2.87 14.57
CA PHE A 230 18.36 2.08 15.78
C PHE A 230 17.43 0.86 15.63
N ALA A 231 16.63 0.82 14.57
CA ALA A 231 15.71 -0.27 14.30
C ALA A 231 16.46 -1.46 13.69
N ARG A 232 16.25 -2.67 14.24
CA ARG A 232 16.90 -3.89 13.74
C ARG A 232 15.90 -4.76 12.98
N SER A 233 16.38 -5.50 11.98
CA SER A 233 15.59 -6.52 11.30
C SER A 233 15.63 -7.81 12.12
N GLY A 234 14.48 -8.46 12.28
CA GLY A 234 14.40 -9.81 12.81
C GLY A 234 13.61 -10.01 14.11
N ARG A 235 13.78 -11.18 14.76
CA ARG A 235 13.15 -11.61 16.03
C ARG A 235 14.23 -11.69 17.12
N ASN A 236 13.86 -11.43 18.38
CA ASN A 236 14.78 -11.35 19.53
C ASN A 236 15.81 -10.22 19.41
N VAL A 237 15.34 -9.05 19.01
CA VAL A 237 16.17 -7.84 18.93
C VAL A 237 16.52 -7.39 20.34
N VAL A 238 17.76 -6.96 20.57
CA VAL A 238 18.17 -6.35 21.85
C VAL A 238 17.22 -5.17 22.16
N PRO A 239 16.59 -5.14 23.34
CA PRO A 239 15.66 -4.07 23.67
C PRO A 239 16.38 -2.73 23.73
N VAL A 240 15.72 -1.69 23.20
CA VAL A 240 16.19 -0.30 23.25
C VAL A 240 15.31 0.50 24.19
N THR A 241 15.89 1.49 24.87
CA THR A 241 15.13 2.44 25.69
C THR A 241 14.97 3.74 24.94
N ILE A 242 13.73 4.23 24.85
CA ILE A 242 13.37 5.49 24.20
C ILE A 242 12.91 6.48 25.27
N LEU A 243 13.51 7.68 25.25
CA LEU A 243 13.03 8.85 25.96
C LEU A 243 12.42 9.81 24.93
N GLY A 244 11.19 10.23 25.13
CA GLY A 244 10.54 11.14 24.20
C GLY A 244 9.13 11.48 24.60
N ARG A 245 8.32 11.87 23.61
CA ARG A 245 6.96 12.37 23.83
C ARG A 245 5.94 11.67 22.94
N ILE A 246 4.73 11.48 23.45
CA ILE A 246 3.58 11.07 22.65
C ILE A 246 3.20 12.22 21.71
N ALA A 247 3.51 12.05 20.42
CA ALA A 247 3.44 13.10 19.40
C ALA A 247 2.06 13.21 18.71
N ALA A 248 1.19 12.21 18.89
CA ALA A 248 -0.14 12.16 18.31
C ALA A 248 -1.11 11.41 19.23
N ASP A 249 -2.40 11.52 18.94
CA ASP A 249 -3.43 10.81 19.69
C ASP A 249 -3.30 9.28 19.56
N PRO A 250 -3.59 8.51 20.64
CA PRO A 250 -3.49 7.06 20.62
C PRO A 250 -4.51 6.43 19.67
N TRP A 251 -4.10 5.43 18.91
CA TRP A 251 -4.99 4.63 18.08
C TRP A 251 -5.44 3.39 18.85
N VAL A 252 -6.66 3.46 19.39
CA VAL A 252 -7.21 2.44 20.28
C VAL A 252 -8.04 1.42 19.50
N TYR A 253 -7.62 0.16 19.53
CA TYR A 253 -8.34 -1.01 19.04
C TYR A 253 -8.85 -1.83 20.23
N SER A 254 -9.77 -2.77 19.99
CA SER A 254 -10.29 -3.64 21.06
C SER A 254 -9.23 -4.56 21.68
N PHE A 255 -8.14 -4.83 20.96
CA PHE A 255 -7.10 -5.79 21.36
C PHE A 255 -5.68 -5.18 21.46
N LYS A 256 -5.51 -3.88 21.15
CA LYS A 256 -4.23 -3.16 21.25
C LYS A 256 -4.43 -1.66 21.17
N THR A 257 -3.47 -0.87 21.65
CA THR A 257 -3.35 0.56 21.36
C THR A 257 -2.02 0.84 20.68
N VAL A 258 -2.02 1.74 19.69
CA VAL A 258 -0.82 2.17 18.97
C VAL A 258 -0.54 3.64 19.27
N LEU A 259 0.65 3.91 19.79
CA LEU A 259 1.16 5.23 20.13
C LEU A 259 2.18 5.69 19.08
N SER A 260 2.19 6.99 18.79
CA SER A 260 3.23 7.62 17.97
C SER A 260 4.16 8.40 18.89
N ILE A 261 5.39 7.91 19.05
CA ILE A 261 6.39 8.52 19.93
C ILE A 261 7.38 9.32 19.07
N ALA A 262 7.56 10.60 19.39
CA ALA A 262 8.69 11.38 18.92
C ALA A 262 9.83 11.20 19.92
N PRO A 263 10.87 10.43 19.58
CA PRO A 263 12.01 10.23 20.47
C PRO A 263 12.88 11.48 20.50
N ASP A 264 13.30 11.86 21.70
CA ASP A 264 14.37 12.84 21.91
C ASP A 264 15.72 12.11 21.99
N TYR A 265 15.74 10.97 22.68
CA TYR A 265 16.94 10.15 22.87
C TYR A 265 16.62 8.64 22.78
N ILE A 266 17.56 7.87 22.24
CA ILE A 266 17.49 6.41 22.20
C ILE A 266 18.77 5.81 22.77
N GLN A 267 18.61 4.83 23.66
CA GLN A 267 19.66 3.96 24.16
C GLN A 267 19.57 2.62 23.41
N TYR A 268 20.57 2.33 22.59
CA TYR A 268 20.57 1.18 21.66
C TYR A 268 21.00 -0.15 22.31
N GLN A 269 21.71 -0.09 23.44
CA GLN A 269 22.10 -1.24 24.25
C GLN A 269 21.73 -0.98 25.72
N PRO A 270 21.15 -1.96 26.44
CA PRO A 270 20.83 -1.82 27.86
C PRO A 270 22.06 -1.38 28.67
N GLY A 271 21.93 -0.29 29.42
CA GLY A 271 23.03 0.28 30.22
C GLY A 271 24.05 1.13 29.43
N GLY A 272 23.95 1.19 28.11
CA GLY A 272 24.77 2.06 27.25
C GLY A 272 24.34 3.54 27.31
N PRO A 273 25.03 4.44 26.58
CA PRO A 273 24.67 5.85 26.56
C PRO A 273 23.43 6.14 25.71
N PHE A 274 22.74 7.23 26.06
CA PHE A 274 21.65 7.77 25.25
C PHE A 274 22.19 8.64 24.11
N ILE A 275 21.63 8.45 22.91
CA ILE A 275 22.00 9.18 21.70
C ILE A 275 20.81 10.05 21.29
N ALA A 276 21.06 11.34 21.01
CA ALA A 276 20.04 12.27 20.55
C ALA A 276 19.52 11.86 19.16
N VAL A 277 18.21 11.94 18.96
CA VAL A 277 17.55 11.60 17.70
C VAL A 277 16.89 12.83 17.09
N ASP A 278 17.19 13.08 15.81
CA ASP A 278 16.78 14.32 15.14
C ASP A 278 15.53 14.14 14.27
N ARG A 279 15.22 12.89 13.88
CA ARG A 279 14.20 12.60 12.86
C ARG A 279 13.48 11.27 13.10
N GLN A 280 12.28 11.23 12.52
CA GLN A 280 11.34 10.12 12.48
C GLN A 280 10.66 9.83 13.82
N THR A 281 9.44 9.30 13.75
CA THR A 281 8.71 8.80 14.92
C THR A 281 8.84 7.28 15.02
N ALA A 282 8.72 6.77 16.24
CA ALA A 282 8.58 5.35 16.52
C ALA A 282 7.09 5.00 16.73
N ARG A 283 6.63 3.93 16.08
CA ARG A 283 5.27 3.42 16.30
C ARG A 283 5.29 2.35 17.37
N VAL A 284 4.71 2.63 18.53
CA VAL A 284 4.74 1.75 19.70
C VAL A 284 3.38 1.07 19.89
N THR A 285 3.35 -0.25 19.99
CA THR A 285 2.13 -1.03 20.24
C THR A 285 2.11 -1.52 21.68
N ILE A 286 1.02 -1.23 22.38
CA ILE A 286 0.74 -1.67 23.76
C ILE A 286 -0.51 -2.54 23.78
N GLN A 287 -0.55 -3.51 24.69
CA GLN A 287 -1.68 -4.43 24.86
C GLN A 287 -2.56 -4.03 26.05
N PRO A 288 -3.87 -4.38 26.05
CA PRO A 288 -4.80 -4.00 27.11
C PRO A 288 -4.46 -4.52 28.51
N ASP A 289 -3.69 -5.59 28.61
CA ASP A 289 -3.21 -6.21 29.85
C ASP A 289 -2.02 -5.46 30.48
N MET A 290 -1.48 -4.45 29.79
CA MET A 290 -0.34 -3.67 30.28
C MET A 290 -0.73 -2.76 31.48
N PRO A 291 0.10 -2.68 32.53
CA PRO A 291 -0.09 -1.72 33.62
C PRO A 291 -0.18 -0.27 33.11
N GLY A 292 -1.20 0.47 33.55
CA GLY A 292 -1.39 1.87 33.15
C GLY A 292 -2.02 2.07 31.75
N TYR A 293 -2.45 1.00 31.07
CA TYR A 293 -3.08 1.06 29.75
C TYR A 293 -4.21 2.09 29.67
N ASP A 294 -5.08 2.17 30.66
CA ASP A 294 -6.23 3.09 30.67
C ASP A 294 -5.84 4.56 30.56
N ARG A 295 -4.67 4.96 31.06
CA ARG A 295 -4.18 6.33 30.94
C ARG A 295 -3.60 6.59 29.54
N LEU A 296 -2.98 5.58 28.93
CA LEU A 296 -2.32 5.66 27.62
C LEU A 296 -3.30 5.50 26.45
N ALA A 297 -4.41 4.81 26.67
CA ALA A 297 -5.46 4.58 25.69
C ALA A 297 -6.51 5.72 25.63
N ARG A 298 -6.19 6.91 26.14
CA ARG A 298 -7.07 8.09 26.13
C ARG A 298 -6.43 9.26 25.41
N SER A 299 -7.26 10.14 24.84
CA SER A 299 -6.80 11.37 24.16
C SER A 299 -5.90 12.25 25.04
N ALA A 300 -6.11 12.22 26.36
CA ALA A 300 -5.31 12.94 27.35
C ALA A 300 -3.83 12.52 27.38
N ALA A 301 -3.48 11.34 26.84
CA ALA A 301 -2.08 10.90 26.76
C ALA A 301 -1.22 11.72 25.78
N TYR A 302 -1.86 12.48 24.88
CA TYR A 302 -1.15 13.36 23.97
C TYR A 302 -0.31 14.39 24.72
N GLY A 303 0.96 14.53 24.33
CA GLY A 303 1.88 15.47 24.95
C GLY A 303 2.64 14.93 26.16
N TYR A 304 2.27 13.76 26.70
CA TYR A 304 2.99 13.16 27.82
C TYR A 304 4.42 12.78 27.41
N ASP A 305 5.36 13.14 28.27
CA ASP A 305 6.74 12.65 28.20
C ASP A 305 6.77 11.21 28.74
N VAL A 306 7.45 10.33 28.02
CA VAL A 306 7.47 8.89 28.27
C VAL A 306 8.88 8.33 28.20
N ALA A 307 9.16 7.38 29.08
CA ALA A 307 10.32 6.50 28.99
C ALA A 307 9.82 5.06 28.80
N LEU A 308 10.29 4.39 27.75
CA LEU A 308 9.83 3.06 27.38
C LEU A 308 10.97 2.18 26.88
N THR A 309 10.88 0.87 27.15
CA THR A 309 11.89 -0.11 26.76
C THR A 309 11.23 -1.27 26.03
N GLY A 310 11.76 -1.63 24.85
CA GLY A 310 11.24 -2.73 24.06
C GLY A 310 12.04 -3.01 22.80
N GLU A 311 11.61 -4.00 22.03
CA GLU A 311 12.25 -4.39 20.77
C GLU A 311 11.88 -3.40 19.65
N LEU A 312 12.83 -2.57 19.21
CA LEU A 312 12.63 -1.65 18.07
C LEU A 312 13.01 -2.35 16.76
N ILE A 313 11.99 -2.68 15.98
CA ILE A 313 12.08 -3.50 14.79
C ILE A 313 11.91 -2.64 13.53
N ALA A 314 12.74 -2.90 12.52
CA ALA A 314 12.59 -2.33 11.20
C ALA A 314 11.33 -2.89 10.52
N PRO A 315 10.48 -2.04 9.92
CA PRO A 315 9.27 -2.52 9.28
C PRO A 315 9.61 -3.46 8.11
N PRO A 316 8.87 -4.58 7.93
CA PRO A 316 9.14 -5.51 6.85
C PRO A 316 8.83 -4.89 5.49
N SER A 317 9.69 -5.16 4.51
CA SER A 317 9.43 -4.86 3.10
C SER A 317 8.37 -5.81 2.53
N ALA A 318 7.91 -5.57 1.31
CA ALA A 318 6.97 -6.49 0.65
C ALA A 318 7.61 -7.88 0.47
N ALA A 319 7.04 -8.89 1.12
CA ALA A 319 7.49 -10.28 1.06
C ALA A 319 7.23 -10.93 -0.32
N ASN A 320 6.23 -10.45 -1.05
CA ASN A 320 5.90 -10.93 -2.39
C ASN A 320 5.77 -9.74 -3.36
N PRO A 321 6.22 -9.87 -4.61
CA PRO A 321 5.95 -8.88 -5.64
C PRO A 321 4.46 -8.58 -5.75
N GLY A 322 4.11 -7.29 -5.85
CA GLY A 322 2.73 -6.84 -5.91
C GLY A 322 2.06 -6.63 -4.56
N THR A 323 2.56 -7.19 -3.45
CA THR A 323 1.97 -6.98 -2.13
C THR A 323 2.29 -5.60 -1.53
N PHE A 324 1.60 -5.23 -0.46
CA PHE A 324 1.77 -3.94 0.20
C PHE A 324 3.15 -3.85 0.89
N ASP A 325 3.98 -2.90 0.46
CA ASP A 325 5.25 -2.60 1.11
C ASP A 325 5.05 -1.71 2.34
N GLN A 326 5.02 -2.35 3.52
CA GLN A 326 4.84 -1.66 4.79
C GLN A 326 6.04 -0.77 5.13
N ALA A 327 7.27 -1.20 4.83
CA ALA A 327 8.48 -0.44 5.08
C ALA A 327 8.47 0.87 4.28
N GLN A 328 8.16 0.81 2.99
CA GLN A 328 8.04 2.00 2.15
C GLN A 328 6.91 2.91 2.62
N TYR A 329 5.75 2.36 2.97
CA TYR A 329 4.64 3.16 3.50
C TYR A 329 5.03 3.93 4.76
N LEU A 330 5.67 3.29 5.73
CA LEU A 330 6.09 3.94 6.98
C LEU A 330 7.19 4.98 6.76
N ARG A 331 8.19 4.68 5.91
CA ARG A 331 9.21 5.65 5.50
C ARG A 331 8.59 6.89 4.88
N ASN A 332 7.62 6.72 3.98
CA ASN A 332 6.89 7.84 3.37
C ASN A 332 6.10 8.66 4.40
N HIS A 333 5.74 8.08 5.54
CA HIS A 333 5.07 8.74 6.67
C HIS A 333 6.04 9.21 7.77
N ASN A 334 7.36 9.20 7.52
CA ASN A 334 8.39 9.59 8.47
C ASN A 334 8.38 8.77 9.77
N ILE A 335 8.02 7.49 9.68
CA ILE A 335 8.07 6.52 10.79
C ILE A 335 9.30 5.62 10.56
N GLY A 336 10.23 5.62 11.50
CA GLY A 336 11.53 4.96 11.36
C GLY A 336 11.60 3.53 11.88
N GLY A 337 10.69 3.17 12.79
CA GLY A 337 10.66 1.83 13.39
C GLY A 337 9.34 1.53 14.08
N GLN A 338 9.12 0.26 14.36
CA GLN A 338 7.98 -0.22 15.15
C GLN A 338 8.49 -0.89 16.42
N MET A 339 7.78 -0.71 17.51
CA MET A 339 8.09 -1.36 18.77
C MET A 339 6.84 -2.02 19.33
N MET A 340 6.97 -3.27 19.77
CA MET A 340 5.91 -3.95 20.51
C MET A 340 6.36 -4.07 21.96
N LEU A 341 5.64 -3.41 22.87
CA LEU A 341 5.94 -3.53 24.28
C LEU A 341 5.29 -4.79 24.84
N ARG A 342 6.04 -5.52 25.65
CA ARG A 342 5.58 -6.67 26.42
C ARG A 342 5.92 -6.41 27.88
N THR A 343 5.02 -6.83 28.78
CA THR A 343 5.30 -6.79 30.21
C THR A 343 6.51 -7.69 30.50
N PRO A 344 7.61 -7.17 31.04
CA PRO A 344 8.77 -7.97 31.40
C PRO A 344 8.40 -8.98 32.51
N MET A 345 9.20 -10.05 32.63
CA MET A 345 8.97 -11.12 33.61
C MET A 345 9.02 -10.65 35.08
N ASP A 346 9.71 -9.54 35.34
CA ASP A 346 9.78 -8.89 36.66
C ASP A 346 8.51 -8.09 37.03
N GLY A 347 7.56 -7.96 36.10
CA GLY A 347 6.30 -7.24 36.30
C GLY A 347 6.43 -5.70 36.26
N SER A 348 7.61 -5.17 35.96
CA SER A 348 7.81 -3.72 35.78
C SER A 348 7.00 -3.18 34.60
N ALA A 349 6.61 -1.91 34.65
CA ALA A 349 5.91 -1.30 33.52
C ALA A 349 6.93 -1.00 32.40
N PRO A 350 6.82 -1.59 31.19
CA PRO A 350 7.75 -1.34 30.09
C PRO A 350 7.60 0.09 29.51
N LEU A 351 6.61 0.85 29.97
CA LEU A 351 6.38 2.25 29.66
C LEU A 351 6.02 3.00 30.94
N SER A 352 6.71 4.10 31.19
CA SER A 352 6.46 5.02 32.29
C SER A 352 6.15 6.43 31.77
N ILE A 353 5.14 7.08 32.36
CA ILE A 353 4.83 8.49 32.12
C ILE A 353 5.72 9.29 33.07
N ILE A 354 6.47 10.25 32.53
CA ILE A 354 7.40 11.08 33.27
C ILE A 354 6.76 12.45 33.54
N VAL A 355 6.80 12.86 34.81
CA VAL A 355 6.30 14.16 35.27
C VAL A 355 7.52 15.04 35.58
N PRO A 356 7.56 16.30 35.12
CA PRO A 356 8.63 17.23 35.47
C PRO A 356 8.82 17.40 36.98
N GLN A 357 10.06 17.60 37.43
CA GLN A 357 10.33 17.91 38.83
C GLN A 357 9.53 19.14 39.28
N GLY A 358 8.90 19.06 40.45
CA GLY A 358 8.09 20.14 41.01
C GLY A 358 6.68 20.27 40.41
N ALA A 359 6.31 19.46 39.40
CA ALA A 359 4.97 19.46 38.82
C ALA A 359 4.07 18.36 39.43
N GLU A 360 2.79 18.66 39.62
CA GLU A 360 1.79 17.69 40.10
C GLU A 360 1.23 16.80 38.98
N ALA A 361 1.38 17.22 37.72
CA ALA A 361 0.81 16.56 36.54
C ALA A 361 1.79 16.58 35.36
N PRO A 362 1.64 15.65 34.38
CA PRO A 362 2.40 15.68 33.14
C PRO A 362 2.24 17.02 32.40
N ARG A 363 3.21 17.37 31.56
CA ARG A 363 3.13 18.59 30.75
C ARG A 363 1.94 18.54 29.80
N ASP A 364 1.22 19.65 29.72
CA ASP A 364 0.18 19.83 28.72
C ASP A 364 0.79 19.93 27.32
N GLY A 365 0.06 19.37 26.35
CA GLY A 365 0.39 19.48 24.94
C GLY A 365 0.08 20.87 24.39
N ASN A 366 -0.04 20.95 23.06
CA ASN A 366 -0.54 22.17 22.42
C ASN A 366 -2.01 22.41 22.81
N GLY A 367 -2.32 23.55 23.43
CA GLY A 367 -3.67 23.85 23.93
C GLY A 367 -4.78 23.88 22.86
N LEU A 368 -4.46 24.20 21.60
CA LEU A 368 -5.44 24.08 20.50
C LEU A 368 -5.76 22.60 20.20
N VAL A 369 -4.75 21.73 20.29
CA VAL A 369 -4.93 20.30 20.10
C VAL A 369 -5.73 19.71 21.25
N GLU A 370 -5.39 20.05 22.48
CA GLU A 370 -6.11 19.61 23.67
C GLU A 370 -7.60 20.01 23.64
N PHE A 371 -7.90 21.28 23.35
CA PHE A 371 -9.27 21.76 23.16
C PHE A 371 -10.02 20.97 22.08
N SER A 372 -9.35 20.67 20.97
CA SER A 372 -9.92 19.89 19.88
C SER A 372 -10.21 18.44 20.30
N LEU A 373 -9.29 17.80 21.02
CA LEU A 373 -9.46 16.45 21.55
C LEU A 373 -10.57 16.38 22.60
N TYR A 374 -10.66 17.38 23.48
CA TYR A 374 -11.78 17.53 24.41
C TYR A 374 -13.12 17.62 23.67
N LEU A 375 -13.23 18.52 22.69
CA LEU A 375 -14.44 18.68 21.87
C LEU A 375 -14.84 17.36 21.19
N ARG A 376 -13.86 16.62 20.67
CA ARG A 376 -14.09 15.28 20.09
C ARG A 376 -14.66 14.31 21.11
N ASP A 377 -14.02 14.17 22.26
CA ASP A 377 -14.41 13.20 23.29
C ASP A 377 -15.81 13.50 23.83
N GLU A 378 -16.16 14.77 23.95
CA GLU A 378 -17.51 15.24 24.26
C GLU A 378 -18.53 14.89 23.18
N MET A 379 -18.19 15.08 21.90
CA MET A 379 -19.06 14.67 20.80
C MET A 379 -19.25 13.14 20.76
N VAL A 380 -18.21 12.35 21.03
CA VAL A 380 -18.30 10.88 21.13
C VAL A 380 -19.26 10.49 22.25
N ARG A 381 -19.17 11.14 23.42
CA ARG A 381 -20.07 10.93 24.55
C ARG A 381 -21.52 11.17 24.16
N VAL A 382 -21.81 12.30 23.51
CA VAL A 382 -23.15 12.63 23.00
C VAL A 382 -23.65 11.57 22.02
N ILE A 383 -22.85 11.19 21.02
CA ILE A 383 -23.22 10.17 20.02
C ILE A 383 -23.56 8.84 20.70
N LYS A 384 -22.70 8.35 21.61
CA LYS A 384 -22.91 7.08 22.33
C LYS A 384 -24.16 7.09 23.21
N GLN A 385 -24.51 8.23 23.81
CA GLN A 385 -25.69 8.35 24.68
C GLN A 385 -27.01 8.49 23.92
N THR A 386 -26.97 8.89 22.65
CA THR A 386 -28.18 9.24 21.87
C THR A 386 -28.42 8.36 20.66
N MET A 387 -27.56 7.37 20.41
CA MET A 387 -27.67 6.47 19.26
C MET A 387 -27.28 5.03 19.63
N PRO A 388 -28.06 4.01 19.21
CA PRO A 388 -27.69 2.60 19.39
C PRO A 388 -26.53 2.17 18.48
N GLN A 389 -25.85 1.08 18.84
CA GLN A 389 -24.90 0.38 17.96
C GLN A 389 -25.67 -0.45 16.93
N PRO A 390 -25.25 -0.56 15.65
CA PRO A 390 -24.00 -0.10 15.03
C PRO A 390 -23.97 1.38 14.62
N ASN A 391 -25.12 2.08 14.60
CA ASN A 391 -25.22 3.45 14.09
C ASN A 391 -24.30 4.44 14.83
N SER A 392 -24.14 4.32 16.15
CA SER A 392 -23.24 5.17 16.94
C SER A 392 -21.77 5.02 16.52
N ALA A 393 -21.32 3.80 16.23
CA ALA A 393 -19.99 3.52 15.69
C ALA A 393 -19.84 4.10 14.29
N PHE A 394 -20.87 3.97 13.45
CA PHE A 394 -20.89 4.55 12.11
C PHE A 394 -20.81 6.09 12.13
N LEU A 395 -21.57 6.76 13.01
CA LEU A 395 -21.52 8.21 13.20
C LEU A 395 -20.16 8.67 13.74
N GLY A 396 -19.58 7.95 14.70
CA GLY A 396 -18.23 8.24 15.19
C GLY A 396 -17.17 8.10 14.09
N ALA A 397 -17.28 7.08 13.23
CA ALA A 397 -16.39 6.89 12.09
C ALA A 397 -16.56 7.98 11.03
N LEU A 398 -17.80 8.31 10.68
CA LEU A 398 -18.16 9.30 9.66
C LEU A 398 -17.79 10.73 10.08
N THR A 399 -18.19 11.12 11.29
CA THR A 399 -18.09 12.51 11.77
C THR A 399 -16.72 12.81 12.37
N LEU A 400 -16.12 11.86 13.10
CA LEU A 400 -14.90 12.09 13.88
C LEU A 400 -13.71 11.28 13.38
N GLY A 401 -13.90 10.44 12.35
CA GLY A 401 -12.83 9.59 11.80
C GLY A 401 -12.48 8.36 12.65
N LEU A 402 -13.30 8.02 13.65
CA LEU A 402 -13.08 6.91 14.60
C LEU A 402 -13.42 5.53 14.01
N ARG A 403 -12.76 5.18 12.89
CA ARG A 403 -13.03 3.93 12.13
C ARG A 403 -12.82 2.65 12.93
N TYR A 404 -12.00 2.68 13.98
CA TYR A 404 -11.72 1.51 14.82
C TYR A 404 -12.99 0.96 15.47
N GLY A 405 -13.98 1.82 15.75
CA GLY A 405 -15.28 1.40 16.25
C GLY A 405 -16.06 0.52 15.26
N MET A 406 -15.77 0.58 13.95
CA MET A 406 -16.47 -0.16 12.89
C MET A 406 -15.78 -1.46 12.47
N GLN A 407 -14.51 -1.66 12.81
CA GLN A 407 -13.70 -2.76 12.25
C GLN A 407 -14.16 -4.16 12.67
N ASN A 408 -14.81 -4.28 13.82
CA ASN A 408 -15.35 -5.54 14.36
C ASN A 408 -16.86 -5.44 14.60
N THR A 409 -17.54 -4.57 13.87
CA THR A 409 -19.00 -4.43 13.98
C THR A 409 -19.66 -5.32 12.93
N VAL A 410 -20.45 -6.26 13.43
CA VAL A 410 -21.26 -7.17 12.62
C VAL A 410 -22.31 -6.37 11.83
N SER A 411 -22.65 -6.85 10.63
CA SER A 411 -23.69 -6.29 9.78
C SER A 411 -25.01 -6.07 10.52
N ILE A 412 -25.73 -5.00 10.13
CA ILE A 412 -27.09 -4.74 10.61
C ILE A 412 -28.10 -5.80 10.16
N ALA A 413 -27.75 -6.59 9.14
CA ALA A 413 -28.53 -7.69 8.59
C ALA A 413 -28.17 -9.06 9.17
N SER A 414 -27.24 -9.13 10.13
CA SER A 414 -26.84 -10.40 10.77
C SER A 414 -27.80 -10.81 11.88
N ASP A 415 -28.04 -12.11 12.00
CA ASP A 415 -28.82 -12.71 13.09
C ASP A 415 -28.17 -12.53 14.47
N GLN A 416 -26.84 -12.31 14.51
CA GLN A 416 -26.10 -12.02 15.73
C GLN A 416 -26.34 -10.58 16.25
N HIS A 417 -27.02 -9.73 15.48
CA HIS A 417 -27.32 -8.37 15.90
C HIS A 417 -28.50 -8.35 16.88
N GLU A 418 -28.19 -8.22 18.18
CA GLU A 418 -29.15 -8.33 19.31
C GLU A 418 -30.41 -7.45 19.23
N SER A 419 -30.41 -6.35 18.46
CA SER A 419 -31.61 -5.53 18.22
C SER A 419 -32.41 -6.03 17.01
N GLY A 420 -33.14 -7.12 17.19
CA GLY A 420 -33.98 -7.82 16.19
C GLY A 420 -35.18 -7.04 15.66
N VAL A 421 -35.04 -5.76 15.31
CA VAL A 421 -36.09 -4.96 14.66
C VAL A 421 -35.88 -4.89 13.15
N VAL A 422 -34.65 -4.69 12.68
CA VAL A 422 -34.39 -4.41 11.25
C VAL A 422 -34.43 -5.68 10.38
N ALA A 423 -33.69 -6.72 10.78
CA ALA A 423 -33.61 -7.97 10.01
C ALA A 423 -34.98 -8.66 9.82
N PRO A 424 -35.85 -8.77 10.85
CA PRO A 424 -37.17 -9.38 10.67
C PRO A 424 -38.13 -8.53 9.83
N ILE A 425 -38.05 -7.19 9.90
CA ILE A 425 -38.93 -6.29 9.12
C ILE A 425 -38.62 -6.35 7.63
N LEU A 426 -37.34 -6.55 7.26
CA LEU A 426 -36.89 -6.50 5.88
C LEU A 426 -36.67 -7.89 5.26
N GLU A 427 -36.85 -8.98 6.02
CA GLU A 427 -36.53 -10.35 5.60
C GLU A 427 -35.08 -10.49 5.07
N VAL A 428 -34.16 -9.70 5.62
CA VAL A 428 -32.74 -9.73 5.27
C VAL A 428 -31.99 -10.35 6.45
N GLY A 429 -31.81 -11.68 6.44
CA GLY A 429 -31.27 -12.40 7.59
C GLY A 429 -31.09 -13.91 7.36
N HIS A 430 -30.35 -14.29 6.33
CA HIS A 430 -29.90 -15.68 6.19
C HIS A 430 -28.38 -15.71 5.95
N ASP A 431 -27.66 -16.15 6.99
CA ASP A 431 -26.23 -16.53 6.98
C ASP A 431 -25.24 -15.42 6.57
N SER A 432 -25.21 -14.28 7.26
CA SER A 432 -24.10 -13.33 7.11
C SER A 432 -23.45 -12.96 8.44
N ASP A 433 -22.29 -13.55 8.72
CA ASP A 433 -21.32 -13.10 9.73
C ASP A 433 -20.42 -11.97 9.17
N ASP A 434 -20.91 -11.24 8.16
CA ASP A 434 -20.14 -10.21 7.48
C ASP A 434 -19.97 -8.98 8.37
N LEU A 435 -18.76 -8.41 8.32
CA LEU A 435 -18.45 -7.16 9.00
C LEU A 435 -18.88 -6.00 8.10
N ILE A 436 -19.44 -4.93 8.70
CA ILE A 436 -19.85 -3.73 7.95
C ILE A 436 -18.66 -3.15 7.15
N ALA A 437 -17.44 -3.27 7.69
CA ALA A 437 -16.22 -2.84 7.01
C ALA A 437 -15.99 -3.58 5.67
N ASP A 438 -16.34 -4.85 5.58
CA ASP A 438 -16.19 -5.66 4.37
C ASP A 438 -17.29 -5.36 3.36
N GLU A 439 -18.54 -5.21 3.82
CA GLU A 439 -19.65 -4.74 2.99
C GLU A 439 -19.33 -3.38 2.36
N PHE A 440 -18.73 -2.46 3.12
CA PHE A 440 -18.36 -1.13 2.64
C PHE A 440 -17.20 -1.17 1.63
N ARG A 441 -16.24 -2.09 1.80
CA ARG A 441 -15.16 -2.31 0.84
C ARG A 441 -15.74 -2.85 -0.47
N ALA A 442 -16.58 -3.88 -0.39
CA ALA A 442 -17.18 -4.52 -1.57
C ALA A 442 -18.13 -3.58 -2.33
N SER A 443 -18.97 -2.82 -1.62
CA SER A 443 -19.89 -1.85 -2.23
C SER A 443 -19.22 -0.56 -2.73
N GLY A 444 -17.92 -0.35 -2.46
CA GLY A 444 -17.17 0.84 -2.88
C GLY A 444 -17.42 2.10 -2.06
N ILE A 445 -18.16 2.01 -0.95
CA ILE A 445 -18.48 3.15 -0.07
C ILE A 445 -17.53 3.30 1.13
N ASN A 446 -16.51 2.44 1.27
CA ASN A 446 -15.52 2.50 2.35
C ASN A 446 -14.78 3.86 2.46
N HIS A 447 -14.69 4.59 1.36
CA HIS A 447 -14.14 5.95 1.33
C HIS A 447 -14.99 6.99 2.11
N VAL A 448 -16.15 6.60 2.64
CA VAL A 448 -16.98 7.38 3.55
C VAL A 448 -16.49 7.28 5.00
N LEU A 449 -15.99 6.12 5.45
CA LEU A 449 -15.40 5.98 6.80
C LEU A 449 -14.09 6.78 6.90
N ALA A 450 -13.30 6.72 5.84
CA ALA A 450 -12.97 7.85 5.00
C ALA A 450 -13.12 9.34 5.35
N VAL A 451 -12.76 9.95 6.51
CA VAL A 451 -12.79 11.44 6.56
C VAL A 451 -11.99 12.03 5.38
N SER A 452 -12.69 12.73 4.50
CA SER A 452 -12.29 13.05 3.13
C SER A 452 -12.68 14.47 2.73
N GLY A 453 -12.29 14.87 1.51
CA GLY A 453 -12.70 16.15 0.90
C GLY A 453 -14.20 16.41 0.96
N LEU A 454 -15.01 15.37 0.71
CA LEU A 454 -16.45 15.45 0.78
C LEU A 454 -16.93 15.90 2.17
N HIS A 455 -16.40 15.30 3.24
CA HIS A 455 -16.77 15.65 4.62
C HIS A 455 -16.46 17.11 4.93
N VAL A 456 -15.23 17.55 4.61
CA VAL A 456 -14.80 18.94 4.82
C VAL A 456 -15.68 19.91 4.05
N THR A 457 -16.03 19.58 2.80
CA THR A 457 -16.93 20.42 1.98
C THR A 457 -18.36 20.43 2.53
N ILE A 458 -18.90 19.31 3.01
CA ILE A 458 -20.21 19.24 3.66
C ILE A 458 -20.24 20.13 4.92
N ILE A 459 -19.20 20.04 5.75
CA ILE A 459 -19.05 20.88 6.95
C ILE A 459 -18.93 22.35 6.58
N THR A 460 -18.17 22.66 5.51
CA THR A 460 -18.05 24.02 4.97
C THR A 460 -19.41 24.56 4.55
N ILE A 461 -20.18 23.80 3.77
CA ILE A 461 -21.54 24.17 3.33
C ILE A 461 -22.47 24.36 4.52
N MET A 462 -22.38 23.49 5.54
CA MET A 462 -23.16 23.60 6.78
C MET A 462 -22.91 24.93 7.48
N PHE A 463 -21.64 25.27 7.78
CA PHE A 463 -21.32 26.54 8.43
C PHE A 463 -21.68 27.75 7.57
N MET A 464 -21.41 27.70 6.26
CA MET A 464 -21.80 28.76 5.33
C MET A 464 -23.33 28.96 5.33
N GLY A 465 -24.11 27.88 5.36
CA GLY A 465 -25.57 27.90 5.45
C GLY A 465 -26.05 28.57 6.74
N ILE A 466 -25.46 28.19 7.89
CA ILE A 466 -25.77 28.79 9.20
C ILE A 466 -25.47 30.29 9.20
N PHE A 467 -24.26 30.71 8.78
CA PHE A 467 -23.90 32.13 8.75
C PHE A 467 -24.72 32.95 7.75
N THR A 468 -25.10 32.34 6.62
CA THR A 468 -25.98 32.98 5.64
C THR A 468 -27.39 33.15 6.18
N LEU A 469 -27.92 32.15 6.91
CA LEU A 469 -29.21 32.25 7.60
C LEU A 469 -29.19 33.35 8.67
N MET A 470 -28.06 33.50 9.37
CA MET A 470 -27.80 34.58 10.33
C MET A 470 -27.46 35.93 9.67
N LYS A 471 -27.46 36.03 8.34
CA LYS A 471 -27.14 37.24 7.55
C LYS A 471 -25.74 37.83 7.84
N VAL A 472 -24.77 37.01 8.22
CA VAL A 472 -23.37 37.43 8.45
C VAL A 472 -22.65 37.64 7.11
N SER A 473 -21.86 38.70 6.99
CA SER A 473 -21.15 39.00 5.75
C SER A 473 -20.04 37.98 5.43
N ARG A 474 -19.84 37.72 4.12
CA ARG A 474 -18.88 36.70 3.62
C ARG A 474 -17.46 36.90 4.13
N LYS A 475 -17.01 38.17 4.20
CA LYS A 475 -15.65 38.51 4.64
C LYS A 475 -15.41 38.17 6.12
N VAL A 476 -16.47 38.17 6.93
CA VAL A 476 -16.37 37.92 8.37
C VAL A 476 -16.44 36.42 8.68
N TYR A 477 -17.36 35.68 8.06
CA TYR A 477 -17.49 34.26 8.39
C TYR A 477 -16.43 33.37 7.73
N VAL A 478 -15.82 33.77 6.60
CA VAL A 478 -14.82 32.93 5.91
C VAL A 478 -13.64 32.55 6.82
N PRO A 479 -12.98 33.50 7.53
CA PRO A 479 -11.94 33.16 8.51
C PRO A 479 -12.43 32.23 9.62
N PHE A 480 -13.66 32.41 10.11
CA PHE A 480 -14.25 31.55 11.14
C PHE A 480 -14.45 30.12 10.65
N VAL A 481 -14.95 29.95 9.42
CA VAL A 481 -15.09 28.62 8.79
C VAL A 481 -13.72 27.97 8.65
N ILE A 482 -12.71 28.69 8.17
CA ILE A 482 -11.34 28.17 8.06
C ILE A 482 -10.82 27.70 9.43
N PHE A 483 -11.04 28.50 10.48
CA PHE A 483 -10.66 28.13 11.85
C PHE A 483 -11.39 26.86 12.33
N ALA A 484 -12.70 26.76 12.10
CA ALA A 484 -13.47 25.56 12.41
C ALA A 484 -12.99 24.32 11.63
N LEU A 485 -12.57 24.49 10.37
CA LEU A 485 -11.98 23.41 9.57
C LEU A 485 -10.61 22.96 10.10
N ILE A 486 -9.81 23.87 10.68
CA ILE A 486 -8.54 23.52 11.34
C ILE A 486 -8.80 22.69 12.59
N ILE A 487 -9.75 23.09 13.44
CA ILE A 487 -10.17 22.30 14.61
C ILE A 487 -10.66 20.93 14.16
N PHE A 488 -11.49 20.86 13.12
CA PHE A 488 -11.96 19.60 12.54
C PHE A 488 -10.81 18.72 12.03
N ALA A 489 -9.78 19.30 11.40
CA ALA A 489 -8.59 18.57 10.98
C ALA A 489 -7.92 17.88 12.17
N ILE A 490 -7.77 18.60 13.30
CA ILE A 490 -7.15 18.08 14.51
C ILE A 490 -8.02 17.00 15.17
N ILE A 491 -9.33 17.23 15.32
CA ILE A 491 -10.30 16.26 15.87
C ILE A 491 -10.16 14.89 15.17
N THR A 492 -10.02 14.91 13.85
CA THR A 492 -9.96 13.68 13.04
C THR A 492 -8.56 13.04 13.00
N GLY A 493 -7.62 13.52 13.82
CA GLY A 493 -6.25 13.02 13.94
C GLY A 493 -5.28 13.56 12.89
N ALA A 494 -5.58 14.74 12.31
CA ALA A 494 -4.78 15.41 11.27
C ALA A 494 -4.34 14.51 10.11
N ARG A 495 -5.19 13.52 9.76
CA ARG A 495 -4.88 12.54 8.72
C ARG A 495 -4.54 13.24 7.40
N PRO A 496 -3.61 12.70 6.59
CA PRO A 496 -3.23 13.32 5.33
C PRO A 496 -4.43 13.69 4.45
N SER A 497 -5.45 12.82 4.34
CA SER A 497 -6.67 13.12 3.56
C SER A 497 -7.45 14.34 4.07
N THR A 498 -7.62 14.47 5.39
CA THR A 498 -8.32 15.62 5.98
C THR A 498 -7.51 16.90 5.83
N LEU A 499 -6.20 16.84 6.08
CA LEU A 499 -5.32 18.01 5.95
C LEU A 499 -5.36 18.58 4.53
N ARG A 500 -5.26 17.71 3.51
CA ARG A 500 -5.38 18.10 2.10
C ARG A 500 -6.71 18.79 1.81
N ALA A 501 -7.80 18.19 2.28
CA ALA A 501 -9.15 18.70 2.09
C ALA A 501 -9.36 20.07 2.74
N VAL A 502 -8.85 20.26 3.96
CA VAL A 502 -8.93 21.53 4.70
C VAL A 502 -8.11 22.61 4.02
N ILE A 503 -6.89 22.30 3.56
CA ILE A 503 -6.07 23.24 2.78
C ILE A 503 -6.81 23.67 1.51
N MET A 504 -7.34 22.71 0.74
CA MET A 504 -8.05 23.01 -0.51
C MET A 504 -9.34 23.80 -0.30
N ASN A 505 -10.17 23.43 0.69
CA ASN A 505 -11.38 24.17 1.02
C ASN A 505 -11.04 25.57 1.54
N SER A 506 -9.98 25.72 2.34
CA SER A 506 -9.54 27.04 2.82
C SER A 506 -9.08 27.93 1.67
N LEU A 507 -8.27 27.42 0.74
CA LEU A 507 -7.86 28.15 -0.47
C LEU A 507 -9.07 28.51 -1.35
N PHE A 508 -10.03 27.60 -1.49
CA PHE A 508 -11.28 27.87 -2.18
C PHE A 508 -12.06 29.00 -1.52
N LEU A 509 -12.27 28.96 -0.19
CA LEU A 509 -12.99 29.99 0.56
C LEU A 509 -12.29 31.35 0.49
N LEU A 510 -10.96 31.38 0.53
CA LEU A 510 -10.18 32.61 0.40
C LEU A 510 -10.33 33.23 -0.99
N THR A 511 -10.18 32.43 -2.06
CA THR A 511 -10.32 32.92 -3.44
C THR A 511 -11.76 33.33 -3.76
N TRP A 512 -12.75 32.59 -3.28
CA TRP A 512 -14.17 32.92 -3.46
C TRP A 512 -14.59 34.14 -2.65
N GLY A 513 -14.20 34.22 -1.37
CA GLY A 513 -14.60 35.28 -0.45
C GLY A 513 -13.90 36.62 -0.70
N TYR A 514 -12.63 36.60 -1.14
CA TYR A 514 -11.82 37.81 -1.30
C TYR A 514 -11.47 38.16 -2.75
N MET A 515 -11.40 37.18 -3.66
CA MET A 515 -10.98 37.41 -5.07
C MET A 515 -12.14 37.31 -6.07
N GLY A 516 -13.35 36.97 -5.64
CA GLY A 516 -14.55 36.92 -6.50
C GLY A 516 -14.47 35.88 -7.63
N GLN A 517 -13.60 34.89 -7.53
CA GLN A 517 -13.42 33.87 -8.57
C GLN A 517 -14.57 32.86 -8.58
N GLY A 518 -14.88 32.34 -9.78
CA GLY A 518 -15.86 31.26 -9.94
C GLY A 518 -15.35 29.92 -9.39
N ILE A 519 -16.27 28.99 -9.12
CA ILE A 519 -15.96 27.71 -8.44
C ILE A 519 -14.88 26.91 -9.18
N ARG A 520 -15.01 26.81 -10.51
CA ARG A 520 -14.06 26.06 -11.35
C ARG A 520 -12.67 26.69 -11.37
N SER A 521 -12.57 28.02 -11.44
CA SER A 521 -11.28 28.72 -11.42
C SER A 521 -10.60 28.63 -10.06
N SER A 522 -11.35 28.72 -8.97
CA SER A 522 -10.84 28.53 -7.61
C SER A 522 -10.31 27.12 -7.40
N ALA A 523 -11.02 26.08 -7.86
CA ALA A 523 -10.56 24.69 -7.77
C ALA A 523 -9.27 24.45 -8.59
N LEU A 524 -9.22 24.90 -9.85
CA LEU A 524 -8.05 24.71 -10.72
C LEU A 524 -6.79 25.46 -10.25
N LEU A 525 -6.95 26.54 -9.49
CA LEU A 525 -5.84 27.20 -8.80
C LEU A 525 -5.47 26.49 -7.48
N GLY A 526 -6.48 26.10 -6.70
CA GLY A 526 -6.29 25.50 -5.38
C GLY A 526 -5.57 24.17 -5.44
N VAL A 527 -5.81 23.35 -6.47
CA VAL A 527 -5.17 22.03 -6.66
C VAL A 527 -3.63 22.12 -6.71
N PRO A 528 -3.00 22.80 -7.68
CA PRO A 528 -1.53 22.84 -7.77
C PRO A 528 -0.89 23.56 -6.57
N VAL A 529 -1.54 24.58 -6.00
CA VAL A 529 -1.03 25.29 -4.82
C VAL A 529 -1.08 24.40 -3.57
N ALA A 530 -2.18 23.68 -3.35
CA ALA A 530 -2.28 22.72 -2.26
C ALA A 530 -1.23 21.62 -2.39
N ALA A 531 -1.08 21.03 -3.60
CA ALA A 531 -0.06 20.03 -3.89
C ALA A 531 1.34 20.54 -3.53
N PHE A 532 1.68 21.76 -3.95
CA PHE A 532 2.95 22.39 -3.63
C PHE A 532 3.17 22.51 -2.11
N ILE A 533 2.19 22.99 -1.34
CA ILE A 533 2.30 23.16 0.12
C ILE A 533 2.55 21.81 0.82
N ILE A 534 1.81 20.77 0.43
CA ILE A 534 1.93 19.43 1.04
C ILE A 534 3.29 18.80 0.71
N LEU A 535 3.69 18.87 -0.55
CA LEU A 535 4.94 18.26 -1.03
C LEU A 535 6.19 19.03 -0.58
N LEU A 536 6.04 20.30 -0.20
CA LEU A 536 7.11 21.06 0.44
C LEU A 536 7.46 20.47 1.83
N GLN A 537 6.46 19.99 2.57
CA GLN A 537 6.66 19.35 3.87
C GLN A 537 7.26 17.95 3.71
N ASN A 538 6.69 17.14 2.82
CA ASN A 538 7.14 15.78 2.57
C ASN A 538 6.96 15.43 1.08
N PRO A 539 8.02 15.51 0.27
CA PRO A 539 7.95 15.22 -1.17
C PRO A 539 7.74 13.73 -1.49
N ALA A 540 7.98 12.80 -0.55
CA ALA A 540 7.71 11.37 -0.74
C ALA A 540 6.20 11.05 -0.83
N MET A 541 5.33 11.96 -0.38
CA MET A 541 3.87 11.80 -0.55
C MET A 541 3.41 11.78 -2.01
N THR A 542 4.25 12.18 -2.99
CA THR A 542 3.88 12.20 -4.42
C THR A 542 3.41 10.85 -4.96
N VAL A 543 4.01 9.76 -4.49
CA VAL A 543 3.67 8.39 -4.92
C VAL A 543 2.71 7.68 -3.97
N ASP A 544 2.33 8.32 -2.87
CA ASP A 544 1.38 7.77 -1.92
C ASP A 544 0.00 7.63 -2.59
N PRO A 545 -0.65 6.45 -2.53
CA PRO A 545 -1.96 6.24 -3.13
C PRO A 545 -2.99 7.27 -2.67
N SER A 546 -2.96 7.69 -1.40
CA SER A 546 -3.95 8.64 -0.88
C SER A 546 -3.81 10.02 -1.54
N PHE A 547 -2.58 10.45 -1.84
CA PHE A 547 -2.30 11.71 -2.52
C PHE A 547 -2.83 11.66 -3.95
N THR A 548 -2.38 10.69 -4.75
CA THR A 548 -2.75 10.58 -6.17
C THR A 548 -4.25 10.41 -6.38
N LEU A 549 -4.90 9.59 -5.55
CA LEU A 549 -6.36 9.39 -5.57
C LEU A 549 -7.11 10.70 -5.25
N SER A 550 -6.69 11.44 -4.21
CA SER A 550 -7.36 12.68 -3.80
C SER A 550 -7.25 13.79 -4.86
N PHE A 551 -6.06 13.99 -5.43
CA PHE A 551 -5.85 15.00 -6.47
C PHE A 551 -6.46 14.58 -7.80
N GLY A 552 -6.37 13.30 -8.16
CA GLY A 552 -7.01 12.71 -9.33
C GLY A 552 -8.52 12.88 -9.30
N ALA A 553 -9.17 12.68 -8.14
CA ALA A 553 -10.60 12.89 -7.96
C ALA A 553 -11.03 14.33 -8.31
N ILE A 554 -10.38 15.33 -7.72
CA ILE A 554 -10.76 16.74 -7.91
C ILE A 554 -10.49 17.19 -9.35
N LEU A 555 -9.39 16.75 -9.95
CA LEU A 555 -9.09 17.03 -11.36
C LEU A 555 -10.13 16.37 -12.28
N SER A 556 -10.51 15.13 -12.01
CA SER A 556 -11.54 14.42 -12.76
C SER A 556 -12.88 15.14 -12.70
N LEU A 557 -13.29 15.56 -11.49
CA LEU A 557 -14.52 16.34 -11.29
C LEU A 557 -14.47 17.69 -12.05
N ALA A 558 -13.34 18.40 -12.00
CA ALA A 558 -13.20 19.72 -12.61
C ALA A 558 -13.06 19.70 -14.15
N LEU A 559 -12.52 18.62 -14.71
CA LEU A 559 -12.18 18.51 -16.14
C LEU A 559 -13.15 17.63 -16.94
N LEU A 560 -13.68 16.54 -16.37
CA LEU A 560 -14.47 15.54 -17.10
C LEU A 560 -15.99 15.69 -16.95
N THR A 561 -16.49 16.30 -15.87
CA THR A 561 -17.94 16.46 -15.64
C THR A 561 -18.64 17.15 -16.82
N GLN A 562 -18.09 18.27 -17.32
CA GLN A 562 -18.70 19.01 -18.43
C GLN A 562 -18.66 18.25 -19.76
N PRO A 563 -17.53 17.64 -20.18
CA PRO A 563 -17.50 16.76 -21.35
C PRO A 563 -18.54 15.63 -21.33
N PHE A 564 -18.71 14.92 -20.21
CA PHE A 564 -19.70 13.85 -20.10
C PHE A 564 -21.13 14.38 -20.17
N PHE A 565 -21.41 15.50 -19.49
CA PHE A 565 -22.71 16.17 -19.59
C PHE A 565 -23.04 16.55 -21.05
N ASP A 566 -22.06 17.09 -21.78
CA ASP A 566 -22.22 17.48 -23.19
C ASP A 566 -22.44 16.29 -24.15
N ILE A 567 -22.02 15.09 -23.76
CA ILE A 567 -22.28 13.85 -24.50
C ILE A 567 -23.68 13.33 -24.18
N PHE A 568 -24.00 13.18 -22.90
CA PHE A 568 -25.28 12.60 -22.48
C PHE A 568 -26.48 13.44 -22.92
N LYS A 569 -26.37 14.77 -22.92
CA LYS A 569 -27.45 15.67 -23.36
C LYS A 569 -27.89 15.49 -24.82
N LYS A 570 -27.11 14.77 -25.64
CA LYS A 570 -27.45 14.48 -27.05
C LYS A 570 -28.49 13.38 -27.19
N PHE A 571 -28.58 12.46 -26.24
CA PHE A 571 -29.53 11.35 -26.30
C PHE A 571 -30.91 11.83 -25.86
N ARG A 572 -31.90 11.71 -26.77
CA ARG A 572 -33.30 12.13 -26.55
C ARG A 572 -34.27 11.08 -27.11
N GLY A 573 -35.47 11.01 -26.53
CA GLY A 573 -36.51 10.07 -26.96
C GLY A 573 -36.02 8.62 -26.97
N ASN A 574 -36.28 7.90 -28.06
CA ASN A 574 -35.94 6.47 -28.14
C ASN A 574 -34.44 6.17 -28.04
N GLU A 575 -33.56 7.09 -28.46
CA GLU A 575 -32.11 6.90 -28.30
C GLU A 575 -31.69 6.95 -26.82
N PHE A 576 -32.42 7.69 -25.98
CA PHE A 576 -32.20 7.69 -24.53
C PHE A 576 -32.65 6.37 -23.90
N ILE A 577 -33.79 5.80 -24.34
CA ILE A 577 -34.21 4.45 -23.94
C ILE A 577 -33.15 3.41 -24.33
N ALA A 578 -32.66 3.46 -25.57
CA ALA A 578 -31.60 2.56 -26.03
C ALA A 578 -30.35 2.66 -25.14
N LEU A 579 -29.92 3.87 -24.78
CA LEU A 579 -28.81 4.08 -23.84
C LEU A 579 -29.06 3.45 -22.46
N VAL A 580 -30.25 3.65 -21.90
CA VAL A 580 -30.63 3.06 -20.60
C VAL A 580 -30.63 1.53 -20.66
N VAL A 581 -31.16 0.95 -21.74
CA VAL A 581 -31.16 -0.51 -21.96
C VAL A 581 -29.72 -1.04 -22.06
N MET A 582 -28.85 -0.36 -22.82
CA MET A 582 -27.44 -0.74 -22.92
C MET A 582 -26.76 -0.74 -21.54
N ILE A 583 -26.95 0.31 -20.75
CA ILE A 583 -26.43 0.40 -19.38
C ILE A 583 -27.01 -0.71 -18.50
N ALA A 584 -28.32 -0.99 -18.59
CA ALA A 584 -28.97 -2.04 -17.81
C ALA A 584 -28.43 -3.43 -18.15
N VAL A 585 -28.23 -3.75 -19.44
CA VAL A 585 -27.64 -5.02 -19.88
C VAL A 585 -26.21 -5.16 -19.37
N LEU A 586 -25.40 -4.10 -19.46
CA LEU A 586 -24.03 -4.11 -18.93
C LEU A 586 -24.03 -4.32 -17.42
N THR A 587 -24.89 -3.60 -16.70
CA THR A 587 -25.03 -3.70 -15.24
C THR A 587 -25.43 -5.10 -14.82
N TRP A 588 -26.43 -5.69 -15.51
CA TRP A 588 -26.88 -7.05 -15.24
C TRP A 588 -25.80 -8.08 -15.55
N ALA A 589 -25.02 -7.91 -16.62
CA ALA A 589 -23.90 -8.80 -16.93
C ALA A 589 -22.84 -8.78 -15.82
N PHE A 590 -22.47 -7.60 -15.31
CA PHE A 590 -21.57 -7.45 -14.17
C PHE A 590 -22.10 -8.14 -12.90
N ALA A 591 -23.37 -7.90 -12.57
CA ALA A 591 -24.01 -8.48 -11.39
C ALA A 591 -24.19 -10.00 -11.51
N ALA A 592 -24.47 -10.52 -12.70
CA ALA A 592 -24.73 -11.94 -12.93
C ALA A 592 -23.45 -12.78 -12.93
N HIS A 593 -22.37 -12.28 -13.53
CA HIS A 593 -21.03 -12.88 -13.49
C HIS A 593 -19.97 -11.94 -14.11
N TRP A 594 -19.09 -11.37 -13.29
CA TRP A 594 -18.14 -10.35 -13.77
C TRP A 594 -17.15 -10.85 -14.85
N LEU A 595 -16.75 -12.13 -14.85
CA LEU A 595 -15.86 -12.68 -15.87
C LEU A 595 -16.50 -12.64 -17.28
N LEU A 596 -17.81 -12.43 -17.42
CA LEU A 596 -18.42 -12.19 -18.72
C LEU A 596 -17.81 -10.96 -19.40
N VAL A 597 -17.64 -9.88 -18.65
CA VAL A 597 -17.22 -8.58 -19.18
C VAL A 597 -15.73 -8.49 -19.46
N THR A 598 -14.94 -9.49 -19.04
CA THR A 598 -13.51 -9.57 -19.37
C THR A 598 -13.28 -10.25 -20.73
N THR A 599 -14.26 -11.00 -21.24
CA THR A 599 -14.12 -11.71 -22.53
C THR A 599 -14.37 -10.81 -23.74
N LEU A 600 -13.57 -10.99 -24.79
CA LEU A 600 -13.77 -10.28 -26.07
C LEU A 600 -15.15 -10.62 -26.70
N ARG A 601 -15.63 -11.86 -26.51
CA ARG A 601 -16.92 -12.33 -27.02
C ARG A 601 -18.08 -11.47 -26.50
N PHE A 602 -18.07 -11.11 -25.22
CA PHE A 602 -19.08 -10.23 -24.64
C PHE A 602 -19.07 -8.85 -25.28
N TRP A 603 -17.89 -8.23 -25.44
CA TRP A 603 -17.79 -6.88 -26.04
C TRP A 603 -18.23 -6.84 -27.49
N ILE A 604 -17.96 -7.90 -28.27
CA ILE A 604 -18.49 -8.04 -29.64
C ILE A 604 -20.02 -8.10 -29.62
N ALA A 605 -20.61 -8.97 -28.78
CA ALA A 605 -22.06 -9.08 -28.66
C ALA A 605 -22.72 -7.78 -28.18
N TYR A 606 -22.11 -7.10 -27.20
CA TYR A 606 -22.57 -5.81 -26.68
C TYR A 606 -22.50 -4.70 -27.75
N ALA A 607 -21.43 -4.67 -28.56
CA ALA A 607 -21.32 -3.75 -29.68
C ALA A 607 -22.36 -4.02 -30.77
N LEU A 608 -22.63 -5.29 -31.08
CA LEU A 608 -23.69 -5.69 -32.01
C LEU A 608 -25.08 -5.29 -31.48
N LEU A 609 -25.34 -5.48 -30.18
CA LEU A 609 -26.57 -5.02 -29.54
C LEU A 609 -26.75 -3.51 -29.72
N ALA A 610 -25.70 -2.71 -29.50
CA ALA A 610 -25.75 -1.27 -29.75
C ALA A 610 -26.01 -0.95 -31.24
N ALA A 611 -25.36 -1.66 -32.15
CA ALA A 611 -25.51 -1.50 -33.59
C ALA A 611 -26.92 -1.84 -34.10
N VAL A 612 -27.69 -2.64 -33.35
CA VAL A 612 -29.10 -2.93 -33.65
C VAL A 612 -30.04 -1.94 -32.93
N LEU A 613 -29.84 -1.70 -31.63
CA LEU A 613 -30.75 -0.90 -30.81
C LEU A 613 -30.80 0.57 -31.24
N PHE A 614 -29.68 1.21 -31.53
CA PHE A 614 -29.68 2.63 -31.91
C PHE A 614 -30.34 2.89 -33.28
N PRO A 615 -30.07 2.11 -34.34
CA PRO A 615 -30.83 2.23 -35.59
C PRO A 615 -32.30 1.90 -35.42
N LEU A 616 -32.65 0.89 -34.63
CA LEU A 616 -34.05 0.57 -34.31
C LEU A 616 -34.74 1.72 -33.60
N ALA A 617 -34.09 2.33 -32.60
CA ALA A 617 -34.60 3.51 -31.90
C ALA A 617 -34.88 4.66 -32.87
N ARG A 618 -33.94 4.96 -33.78
CA ARG A 618 -34.11 5.98 -34.83
C ARG A 618 -35.23 5.63 -35.80
N TRP A 619 -35.35 4.36 -36.18
CA TRP A 619 -36.40 3.88 -37.07
C TRP A 619 -37.79 4.02 -36.42
N LEU A 620 -37.93 3.66 -35.15
CA LEU A 620 -39.15 3.86 -34.37
C LEU A 620 -39.50 5.35 -34.23
N THR A 621 -38.52 6.21 -33.98
CA THR A 621 -38.74 7.66 -33.94
C THR A 621 -39.22 8.21 -35.27
N ARG A 622 -38.72 7.70 -36.41
CA ARG A 622 -39.21 8.06 -37.75
C ARG A 622 -40.62 7.55 -38.06
N ARG A 623 -41.12 6.59 -37.29
CA ARG A 623 -42.47 6.03 -37.38
C ARG A 623 -43.43 6.67 -36.36
N ASP A 624 -43.04 7.79 -35.76
CA ASP A 624 -43.77 8.50 -34.71
C ASP A 624 -44.08 7.65 -33.45
N PHE A 625 -43.37 6.53 -33.26
CA PHE A 625 -43.44 5.75 -32.04
C PHE A 625 -42.43 6.29 -31.01
N THR A 626 -42.88 7.18 -30.14
CA THR A 626 -42.04 7.80 -29.08
C THR A 626 -42.69 7.66 -27.69
N PRO A 627 -42.42 6.57 -26.96
CA PRO A 627 -43.09 6.27 -25.68
C PRO A 627 -42.89 7.35 -24.62
N ILE A 628 -41.72 8.00 -24.62
CA ILE A 628 -41.34 9.07 -23.68
C ILE A 628 -41.28 10.45 -24.36
N GLY A 629 -41.84 10.58 -25.56
CA GLY A 629 -41.76 11.80 -26.36
C GLY A 629 -40.30 12.22 -26.66
N SER A 630 -39.99 13.49 -26.44
CA SER A 630 -38.64 14.05 -26.62
C SER A 630 -37.78 14.05 -25.35
N TYR A 631 -38.31 13.49 -24.25
CA TYR A 631 -37.62 13.45 -22.96
C TYR A 631 -36.25 12.76 -23.11
N GLY A 632 -35.22 13.37 -22.54
CA GLY A 632 -33.87 12.85 -22.53
C GLY A 632 -33.06 13.36 -21.36
N PHE A 633 -31.75 13.13 -21.41
CA PHE A 633 -30.86 13.47 -20.30
C PHE A 633 -30.83 14.98 -19.98
N ALA A 634 -31.08 15.83 -20.98
CA ALA A 634 -31.11 17.29 -20.81
C ALA A 634 -32.30 17.79 -19.99
N ASP A 635 -33.37 16.99 -19.88
CA ASP A 635 -34.61 17.34 -19.19
C ASP A 635 -34.60 16.92 -17.71
N ILE A 636 -33.56 16.19 -17.28
CA ILE A 636 -33.30 15.87 -15.87
C ILE A 636 -32.85 17.16 -15.15
N HIS A 637 -33.22 17.32 -13.88
CA HIS A 637 -32.81 18.47 -13.06
C HIS A 637 -31.29 18.71 -13.18
N PRO A 638 -30.82 19.95 -13.47
CA PRO A 638 -29.42 20.21 -13.80
C PRO A 638 -28.42 19.72 -12.74
N GLY A 639 -28.81 19.79 -11.45
CA GLY A 639 -28.01 19.27 -10.35
C GLY A 639 -27.85 17.74 -10.40
N VAL A 640 -28.92 17.01 -10.73
CA VAL A 640 -28.92 15.54 -10.81
C VAL A 640 -28.16 15.10 -12.06
N ALA A 641 -28.43 15.71 -13.21
CA ALA A 641 -27.73 15.43 -14.46
C ALA A 641 -26.22 15.74 -14.36
N GLY A 642 -25.86 16.86 -13.72
CA GLY A 642 -24.47 17.22 -13.41
C GLY A 642 -23.81 16.22 -12.47
N PHE A 643 -24.53 15.74 -11.45
CA PHE A 643 -24.02 14.73 -10.52
C PHE A 643 -23.81 13.37 -11.19
N ILE A 644 -24.74 12.91 -12.04
CA ILE A 644 -24.55 11.69 -12.84
C ILE A 644 -23.32 11.84 -13.74
N ALA A 645 -23.20 12.95 -14.48
CA ALA A 645 -22.03 13.21 -15.33
C ALA A 645 -20.71 13.26 -14.54
N ALA A 646 -20.74 13.80 -13.32
CA ALA A 646 -19.61 13.80 -12.40
C ALA A 646 -19.20 12.39 -11.98
N GLN A 647 -20.15 11.48 -11.71
CA GLN A 647 -19.84 10.08 -11.40
C GLN A 647 -19.09 9.41 -12.55
N PHE A 648 -19.55 9.56 -13.80
CA PHE A 648 -18.82 9.04 -14.97
C PHE A 648 -17.43 9.67 -15.12
N GLY A 649 -17.31 10.98 -14.90
CA GLY A 649 -16.03 11.68 -14.88
C GLY A 649 -15.05 11.11 -13.85
N MET A 650 -15.54 10.82 -12.64
CA MET A 650 -14.77 10.21 -11.56
C MET A 650 -14.33 8.78 -11.88
N GLN A 651 -15.23 7.96 -12.44
CA GLN A 651 -14.93 6.58 -12.84
C GLN A 651 -13.76 6.54 -13.84
N ILE A 652 -13.87 7.31 -14.93
CA ILE A 652 -12.90 7.31 -16.02
C ILE A 652 -11.61 8.05 -15.64
N GLY A 653 -11.72 9.18 -14.95
CA GLY A 653 -10.54 10.00 -14.65
C GLY A 653 -9.66 9.45 -13.53
N MET A 654 -10.24 8.75 -12.55
CA MET A 654 -9.51 8.36 -11.34
C MET A 654 -9.83 6.94 -10.87
N MET A 655 -11.11 6.59 -10.70
CA MET A 655 -11.48 5.38 -9.95
C MET A 655 -11.00 4.10 -10.65
N ILE A 656 -11.26 3.93 -11.95
CA ILE A 656 -10.85 2.73 -12.70
C ILE A 656 -9.32 2.61 -12.81
N PRO A 657 -8.60 3.58 -13.43
CA PRO A 657 -7.16 3.41 -13.69
C PRO A 657 -6.31 3.37 -12.42
N LEU A 658 -6.59 4.22 -11.42
CA LEU A 658 -5.77 4.31 -10.21
C LEU A 658 -6.13 3.22 -9.20
N SER A 659 -7.39 2.81 -9.07
CA SER A 659 -7.74 1.68 -8.20
C SER A 659 -7.14 0.38 -8.73
N ALA A 660 -7.17 0.16 -10.05
CA ALA A 660 -6.49 -0.96 -10.68
C ALA A 660 -4.97 -0.93 -10.45
N TYR A 661 -4.34 0.24 -10.52
CA TYR A 661 -2.90 0.40 -10.31
C TYR A 661 -2.45 0.13 -8.86
N TYR A 662 -3.18 0.65 -7.88
CA TYR A 662 -2.77 0.61 -6.46
C TYR A 662 -3.35 -0.56 -5.67
N PHE A 663 -4.57 -0.99 -6.00
CA PHE A 663 -5.30 -1.99 -5.21
C PHE A 663 -5.63 -3.26 -5.98
N PHE A 664 -5.37 -3.30 -7.29
CA PHE A 664 -5.73 -4.40 -8.20
C PHE A 664 -7.22 -4.77 -8.11
N ARG A 665 -8.07 -3.82 -7.75
CA ARG A 665 -9.49 -4.04 -7.58
C ARG A 665 -10.31 -2.90 -8.14
N TRP A 666 -11.53 -3.21 -8.53
CA TRP A 666 -12.50 -2.23 -9.00
C TRP A 666 -13.86 -2.42 -8.32
N PRO A 667 -14.28 -1.51 -7.43
CA PRO A 667 -15.58 -1.61 -6.78
C PRO A 667 -16.67 -1.10 -7.72
N VAL A 668 -17.18 -2.00 -8.58
CA VAL A 668 -18.23 -1.71 -9.58
C VAL A 668 -19.49 -1.15 -8.91
N ALA A 669 -19.89 -1.72 -7.77
CA ALA A 669 -20.99 -1.23 -6.94
C ALA A 669 -20.86 0.26 -6.61
N GLY A 670 -19.62 0.77 -6.44
CA GLY A 670 -19.38 2.17 -6.12
C GLY A 670 -19.93 3.13 -7.15
N ALA A 671 -20.05 2.74 -8.44
CA ALA A 671 -20.67 3.60 -9.46
C ALA A 671 -22.16 3.86 -9.20
N TYR A 672 -22.84 2.92 -8.54
CA TYR A 672 -24.27 2.96 -8.27
C TYR A 672 -24.55 3.37 -6.82
N ALA A 673 -23.87 2.74 -5.86
CA ALA A 673 -24.01 3.02 -4.44
C ALA A 673 -23.73 4.51 -4.15
N ASN A 674 -22.70 5.09 -4.79
CA ASN A 674 -22.35 6.50 -4.58
C ASN A 674 -23.38 7.49 -5.12
N LEU A 675 -24.29 7.09 -6.03
CA LEU A 675 -25.39 7.96 -6.46
C LEU A 675 -26.35 8.28 -5.31
N ILE A 676 -26.49 7.36 -4.35
CA ILE A 676 -27.39 7.48 -3.20
C ILE A 676 -26.60 7.80 -1.93
N ALA A 677 -25.48 7.10 -1.72
CA ALA A 677 -24.64 7.20 -0.54
C ALA A 677 -24.05 8.60 -0.34
N ILE A 678 -23.57 9.28 -1.39
CA ILE A 678 -22.95 10.61 -1.25
C ILE A 678 -23.95 11.67 -0.77
N PRO A 679 -25.15 11.84 -1.38
CA PRO A 679 -26.16 12.75 -0.85
C PRO A 679 -26.58 12.39 0.58
N LEU A 680 -26.77 11.10 0.87
CA LEU A 680 -27.20 10.61 2.17
C LEU A 680 -26.16 10.90 3.26
N VAL A 681 -24.87 10.72 2.97
CA VAL A 681 -23.76 11.12 3.86
C VAL A 681 -23.78 12.60 4.18
N GLY A 682 -24.15 13.45 3.21
CA GLY A 682 -24.37 14.88 3.45
C GLY A 682 -25.33 15.13 4.60
N VAL A 683 -26.48 14.47 4.58
CA VAL A 683 -27.50 14.59 5.63
C VAL A 683 -27.03 13.98 6.95
N VAL A 684 -26.52 12.75 6.91
CA VAL A 684 -26.09 12.03 8.12
C VAL A 684 -24.98 12.78 8.86
N LEU A 685 -23.98 13.27 8.13
CA LEU A 685 -22.86 14.02 8.69
C LEU A 685 -23.31 15.36 9.29
N GLN A 686 -24.18 16.11 8.60
CA GLN A 686 -24.68 17.40 9.10
C GLN A 686 -25.50 17.22 10.37
N LEU A 687 -26.42 16.26 10.40
CA LEU A 687 -27.22 15.96 11.59
C LEU A 687 -26.33 15.48 12.74
N SER A 688 -25.35 14.63 12.46
CA SER A 688 -24.40 14.13 13.49
C SER A 688 -23.53 15.24 14.07
N MET A 689 -22.97 16.10 13.20
CA MET A 689 -22.13 17.22 13.63
C MET A 689 -22.96 18.23 14.45
N LEU A 690 -24.18 18.54 13.99
CA LEU A 690 -25.08 19.45 14.71
C LEU A 690 -25.53 18.85 16.05
N ALA A 691 -25.91 17.57 16.09
CA ALA A 691 -26.26 16.87 17.33
C ALA A 691 -25.09 16.83 18.31
N GLY A 692 -23.87 16.56 17.83
CA GLY A 692 -22.64 16.65 18.62
C GLY A 692 -22.47 18.04 19.23
N LEU A 693 -22.46 19.09 18.42
CA LEU A 693 -22.25 20.48 18.88
C LEU A 693 -23.37 20.99 19.80
N ILE A 694 -24.64 20.70 19.50
CA ILE A 694 -25.78 21.08 20.34
C ILE A 694 -25.78 20.28 21.66
N GLY A 695 -25.32 19.03 21.61
CA GLY A 695 -25.17 18.17 22.78
C GLY A 695 -24.24 18.72 23.86
N LEU A 696 -23.32 19.62 23.48
CA LEU A 696 -22.44 20.32 24.43
C LEU A 696 -23.18 21.37 25.28
N ILE A 697 -24.39 21.79 24.90
CA ILE A 697 -25.16 22.79 25.66
C ILE A 697 -25.60 22.18 27.00
N PRO A 698 -25.17 22.73 28.15
CA PRO A 698 -25.52 22.16 29.45
C PRO A 698 -27.04 22.08 29.69
N GLY A 699 -27.49 20.99 30.31
CA GLY A 699 -28.88 20.75 30.69
C GLY A 699 -29.79 20.25 29.56
N ILE A 700 -29.96 21.04 28.49
CA ILE A 700 -30.93 20.75 27.41
C ILE A 700 -30.29 20.09 26.18
N GLY A 701 -28.99 20.24 25.97
CA GLY A 701 -28.29 19.83 24.75
C GLY A 701 -28.46 18.36 24.41
N LEU A 702 -28.40 17.46 25.40
CA LEU A 702 -28.52 16.01 25.19
C LEU A 702 -29.91 15.62 24.64
N TYR A 703 -30.98 16.28 25.10
CA TYR A 703 -32.35 16.02 24.62
C TYR A 703 -32.55 16.51 23.18
N LEU A 704 -31.98 17.67 22.84
CA LEU A 704 -32.00 18.17 21.46
C LEU A 704 -31.16 17.29 20.52
N ALA A 705 -29.99 16.84 20.99
CA ALA A 705 -29.15 15.90 20.28
C ALA A 705 -29.88 14.57 20.04
N LEU A 706 -30.62 14.05 21.04
CA LEU A 706 -31.44 12.85 20.91
C LEU A 706 -32.50 13.00 19.81
N LEU A 707 -33.19 14.14 19.72
CA LEU A 707 -34.18 14.37 18.65
C LEU A 707 -33.53 14.36 17.25
N LEU A 708 -32.39 15.04 17.10
CA LEU A 708 -31.64 15.05 15.84
C LEU A 708 -31.12 13.66 15.49
N ASN A 709 -30.61 12.93 16.47
CA ASN A 709 -30.08 11.59 16.28
C ASN A 709 -31.18 10.54 16.05
N ALA A 710 -32.38 10.71 16.60
CA ALA A 710 -33.53 9.89 16.26
C ALA A 710 -33.90 10.03 14.77
N ALA A 711 -33.90 11.25 14.24
CA ALA A 711 -34.06 11.46 12.79
C ALA A 711 -32.88 10.87 12.00
N ASN A 712 -31.66 11.05 12.51
CA ASN A 712 -30.44 10.55 11.87
C ASN A 712 -30.35 9.02 11.86
N TRP A 713 -30.98 8.34 12.82
CA TRP A 713 -31.03 6.88 12.89
C TRP A 713 -31.65 6.30 11.61
N ILE A 714 -32.72 6.90 11.09
CA ILE A 714 -33.37 6.48 9.84
C ILE A 714 -32.37 6.55 8.66
N PHE A 715 -31.69 7.69 8.51
CA PHE A 715 -30.77 7.92 7.41
C PHE A 715 -29.49 7.07 7.51
N SER A 716 -28.94 6.91 8.71
CA SER A 716 -27.77 6.07 8.96
C SER A 716 -28.07 4.58 8.79
N THR A 717 -29.23 4.11 9.24
CA THR A 717 -29.70 2.73 9.00
C THR A 717 -29.90 2.47 7.50
N LEU A 718 -30.55 3.39 6.78
CA LEU A 718 -30.66 3.30 5.32
C LEU A 718 -29.29 3.24 4.65
N PHE A 719 -28.32 4.02 5.14
CA PHE A 719 -26.96 3.98 4.62
C PHE A 719 -26.29 2.62 4.83
N LEU A 720 -26.40 2.03 6.02
CA LEU A 720 -25.87 0.69 6.32
C LEU A 720 -26.50 -0.37 5.41
N LEU A 721 -27.82 -0.31 5.21
CA LEU A 721 -28.55 -1.22 4.30
C LEU A 721 -28.12 -1.06 2.84
N ILE A 722 -27.80 0.16 2.38
CA ILE A 722 -27.24 0.38 1.04
C ILE A 722 -25.90 -0.35 0.89
N GLY A 723 -25.03 -0.28 1.91
CA GLY A 723 -23.76 -1.00 1.92
C GLY A 723 -23.95 -2.50 1.75
N HIS A 724 -24.81 -3.09 2.57
CA HIS A 724 -25.16 -4.52 2.52
C HIS A 724 -25.79 -4.93 1.17
N PHE A 725 -26.74 -4.14 0.68
CA PHE A 725 -27.44 -4.45 -0.57
C PHE A 725 -26.49 -4.47 -1.78
N PHE A 726 -25.64 -3.44 -1.92
CA PHE A 726 -24.72 -3.33 -3.05
C PHE A 726 -23.53 -4.29 -2.95
N SER A 727 -23.09 -4.67 -1.75
CA SER A 727 -22.02 -5.67 -1.59
C SER A 727 -22.46 -7.07 -2.01
N ARG A 728 -23.75 -7.39 -1.85
CA ARG A 728 -24.30 -8.70 -2.25
C ARG A 728 -24.69 -8.76 -3.72
N TRP A 729 -25.06 -7.61 -4.31
CA TRP A 729 -25.46 -7.56 -5.71
C TRP A 729 -24.28 -7.45 -6.69
N PHE A 730 -23.18 -6.80 -6.29
CA PHE A 730 -21.99 -6.71 -7.13
C PHE A 730 -20.80 -7.37 -6.45
N LEU A 731 -20.09 -8.21 -7.21
CA LEU A 731 -18.79 -8.71 -6.78
C LEU A 731 -17.77 -7.55 -6.72
N TYR A 732 -16.73 -7.71 -5.91
CA TYR A 732 -15.59 -6.80 -5.81
C TYR A 732 -14.36 -7.36 -6.54
N PRO A 733 -14.35 -7.33 -7.90
CA PRO A 733 -13.39 -8.10 -8.69
C PRO A 733 -11.96 -7.60 -8.57
N PHE A 734 -11.04 -8.56 -8.68
CA PHE A 734 -9.63 -8.29 -8.96
C PHE A 734 -9.43 -7.97 -10.44
N VAL A 735 -8.55 -7.01 -10.73
CA VAL A 735 -8.21 -6.55 -12.08
C VAL A 735 -6.70 -6.45 -12.24
N SER A 736 -6.21 -6.66 -13.47
CA SER A 736 -4.78 -6.56 -13.77
C SER A 736 -4.24 -5.17 -13.45
N LYS A 737 -3.02 -5.13 -12.91
CA LYS A 737 -2.28 -3.88 -12.70
C LYS A 737 -1.93 -3.26 -14.06
N PRO A 738 -2.42 -2.04 -14.37
CA PRO A 738 -1.98 -1.34 -15.57
C PRO A 738 -0.49 -0.99 -15.46
N THR A 739 0.25 -1.13 -16.57
CA THR A 739 1.65 -0.68 -16.62
C THR A 739 1.72 0.85 -16.56
N LEU A 740 2.86 1.41 -16.14
CA LEU A 740 3.08 2.86 -16.14
C LEU A 740 2.92 3.46 -17.55
N ARG A 741 3.35 2.72 -18.57
CA ARG A 741 3.19 3.11 -19.98
C ARG A 741 1.71 3.10 -20.39
N TRP A 742 0.96 2.08 -20.00
CA TRP A 742 -0.49 2.05 -20.20
C TRP A 742 -1.17 3.25 -19.53
N LEU A 743 -0.83 3.56 -18.28
CA LEU A 743 -1.37 4.73 -17.58
C LEU A 743 -1.04 6.04 -18.30
N PHE A 744 0.19 6.19 -18.78
CA PHE A 744 0.58 7.36 -19.56
C PHE A 744 -0.27 7.52 -20.83
N VAL A 745 -0.42 6.45 -21.61
CA VAL A 745 -1.25 6.43 -22.82
C VAL A 745 -2.71 6.72 -22.49
N TYR A 746 -3.24 6.09 -21.44
CA TYR A 746 -4.60 6.27 -20.97
C TYR A 746 -4.87 7.73 -20.60
N TYR A 747 -4.02 8.32 -19.75
CA TYR A 747 -4.17 9.72 -19.35
C TYR A 747 -3.92 10.68 -20.50
N ALA A 748 -3.03 10.37 -21.45
CA ALA A 748 -2.88 11.14 -22.68
C ALA A 748 -4.17 11.12 -23.52
N ALA A 749 -4.86 9.98 -23.60
CA ALA A 749 -6.15 9.86 -24.28
C ALA A 749 -7.25 10.64 -23.54
N VAL A 750 -7.30 10.60 -22.21
CA VAL A 750 -8.21 11.43 -21.39
C VAL A 750 -7.94 12.92 -21.60
N CYS A 751 -6.68 13.33 -21.61
CA CYS A 751 -6.26 14.70 -21.90
C CYS A 751 -6.72 15.12 -23.31
N LEU A 752 -6.49 14.28 -24.31
CA LEU A 752 -6.96 14.52 -25.67
C LEU A 752 -8.48 14.66 -25.70
N PHE A 753 -9.23 13.78 -25.03
CA PHE A 753 -10.68 13.86 -24.93
C PHE A 753 -11.18 15.16 -24.28
N VAL A 754 -10.52 15.65 -23.23
CA VAL A 754 -10.89 16.92 -22.58
C VAL A 754 -10.58 18.12 -23.48
N TRP A 755 -9.44 18.10 -24.18
CA TRP A 755 -8.93 19.26 -24.91
C TRP A 755 -9.05 19.18 -26.44
N TRP A 756 -9.69 18.14 -27.00
CA TRP A 756 -9.71 17.93 -28.46
C TRP A 756 -10.30 19.13 -29.22
N ARG A 757 -11.36 19.75 -28.71
CA ARG A 757 -11.97 20.94 -29.33
C ARG A 757 -11.02 22.14 -29.30
N PRO A 758 -10.50 22.60 -28.14
CA PRO A 758 -9.50 23.65 -28.10
C PRO A 758 -8.28 23.38 -29.00
N LEU A 759 -7.73 22.16 -28.95
CA LEU A 759 -6.58 21.74 -29.77
C LEU A 759 -6.91 21.80 -31.26
N TRP A 760 -8.08 21.26 -31.65
CA TRP A 760 -8.54 21.28 -33.03
C TRP A 760 -8.70 22.71 -33.54
N PHE A 761 -9.43 23.56 -32.83
CA PHE A 761 -9.72 24.91 -33.31
C PHE A 761 -8.51 25.85 -33.28
N ARG A 762 -7.63 25.77 -32.27
CA ARG A 762 -6.48 26.67 -32.14
C ARG A 762 -5.24 26.22 -32.92
N LEU A 763 -4.93 24.93 -32.92
CA LEU A 763 -3.65 24.42 -33.43
C LEU A 763 -3.78 23.70 -34.78
N ILE A 764 -4.82 22.88 -34.95
CA ILE A 764 -4.93 21.93 -36.08
C ILE A 764 -5.72 22.55 -37.25
N ARG A 765 -6.97 22.98 -37.03
CA ARG A 765 -7.88 23.54 -38.05
C ARG A 765 -7.24 24.62 -38.93
N PRO A 766 -6.49 25.62 -38.40
CA PRO A 766 -5.89 26.66 -39.24
C PRO A 766 -4.82 26.11 -40.21
N ARG A 767 -4.15 25.02 -39.83
CA ARG A 767 -3.15 24.34 -40.66
C ARG A 767 -3.80 23.30 -41.59
N TRP A 768 -4.78 22.55 -41.08
CA TRP A 768 -5.53 21.54 -41.82
C TRP A 768 -6.34 22.11 -42.97
N ALA A 769 -6.99 23.26 -42.76
CA ALA A 769 -7.75 23.97 -43.80
C ALA A 769 -6.85 24.41 -44.98
N ARG A 770 -5.58 24.75 -44.70
CA ARG A 770 -4.58 25.13 -45.70
C ARG A 770 -3.79 23.95 -46.29
N ALA A 771 -3.89 22.76 -45.71
CA ALA A 771 -3.17 21.57 -46.17
C ALA A 771 -3.80 20.96 -47.42
N SER A 772 -2.97 20.47 -48.36
CA SER A 772 -3.38 19.74 -49.56
C SER A 772 -4.02 18.38 -49.22
N ARG A 773 -4.75 17.77 -50.16
CA ARG A 773 -5.37 16.44 -49.96
C ARG A 773 -4.34 15.36 -49.59
N SER A 774 -3.17 15.38 -50.23
CA SER A 774 -2.07 14.45 -49.93
C SER A 774 -1.51 14.64 -48.52
N ALA A 775 -1.29 15.90 -48.09
CA ALA A 775 -0.81 16.19 -46.74
C ALA A 775 -1.84 15.77 -45.66
N ARG A 776 -3.14 15.88 -45.94
CA ARG A 776 -4.19 15.39 -45.03
C ARG A 776 -4.19 13.86 -44.93
N LEU A 777 -4.06 13.14 -46.05
CA LEU A 777 -3.95 11.69 -46.06
C LEU A 777 -2.71 11.18 -45.32
N VAL A 778 -1.55 11.83 -45.52
CA VAL A 778 -0.32 11.51 -44.79
C VAL A 778 -0.48 11.76 -43.29
N ALA A 779 -1.07 12.89 -42.89
CA ALA A 779 -1.31 13.19 -41.48
C ALA A 779 -2.29 12.21 -40.81
N THR A 780 -3.38 11.82 -41.50
CA THR A 780 -4.28 10.77 -41.00
C THR A 780 -3.61 9.41 -40.94
N GLY A 781 -2.78 9.07 -41.93
CA GLY A 781 -2.01 7.82 -41.96
C GLY A 781 -0.99 7.74 -40.82
N ALA A 782 -0.24 8.82 -40.59
CA ALA A 782 0.71 8.92 -39.48
C ALA A 782 0.02 8.82 -38.11
N ALA A 783 -1.15 9.46 -37.94
CA ALA A 783 -1.93 9.34 -36.71
C ALA A 783 -2.45 7.91 -36.50
N ALA A 784 -2.94 7.25 -37.55
CA ALA A 784 -3.37 5.85 -37.48
C ALA A 784 -2.21 4.90 -37.16
N LEU A 785 -1.03 5.12 -37.76
CA LEU A 785 0.18 4.37 -37.47
C LEU A 785 0.66 4.59 -36.03
N LEU A 786 0.59 5.81 -35.50
CA LEU A 786 0.94 6.09 -34.10
C LEU A 786 0.00 5.35 -33.12
N VAL A 787 -1.31 5.36 -33.40
CA VAL A 787 -2.30 4.61 -32.61
C VAL A 787 -2.03 3.11 -32.71
N ALA A 788 -1.77 2.59 -33.91
CA ALA A 788 -1.42 1.19 -34.12
C ALA A 788 -0.12 0.81 -33.38
N ALA A 789 0.91 1.65 -33.43
CA ALA A 789 2.18 1.44 -32.73
C ALA A 789 1.99 1.35 -31.21
N VAL A 790 1.16 2.23 -30.64
CA VAL A 790 0.81 2.21 -29.20
C VAL A 790 0.01 0.96 -28.82
N LEU A 791 -0.90 0.50 -29.68
CA LEU A 791 -1.67 -0.73 -29.45
C LEU A 791 -0.78 -1.99 -29.55
N VAL A 792 0.16 -2.01 -30.50
CA VAL A 792 1.11 -3.11 -30.69
C VAL A 792 2.13 -3.17 -29.56
N SER A 793 2.64 -2.03 -29.09
CA SER A 793 3.60 -1.99 -27.97
C SER A 793 3.03 -2.58 -26.68
N GLY A 794 1.72 -2.43 -26.43
CA GLY A 794 1.06 -3.04 -25.28
C GLY A 794 1.07 -4.59 -25.29
N ARG A 795 1.05 -5.22 -26.48
CA ARG A 795 1.16 -6.68 -26.59
C ARG A 795 2.58 -7.17 -26.30
N SER A 796 3.58 -6.39 -26.71
CA SER A 796 5.00 -6.69 -26.45
C SER A 796 5.33 -6.69 -24.96
N GLU A 797 4.65 -5.88 -24.14
CA GLU A 797 4.86 -5.87 -22.68
C GLU A 797 4.38 -7.15 -22.02
N LYS A 798 3.17 -7.64 -22.37
CA LYS A 798 2.65 -8.89 -21.81
C LYS A 798 3.52 -10.09 -22.20
N ALA A 799 4.00 -10.13 -23.44
CA ALA A 799 4.91 -11.17 -23.92
C ALA A 799 6.30 -11.11 -23.24
N ALA A 800 6.73 -9.93 -22.77
CA ALA A 800 7.99 -9.79 -22.04
C ALA A 800 7.92 -10.26 -20.58
N MET A 801 6.72 -10.48 -20.03
CA MET A 801 6.52 -10.91 -18.63
C MET A 801 6.54 -12.44 -18.45
N SER A 802 6.33 -13.20 -19.53
CA SER A 802 6.50 -14.67 -19.58
C SER A 802 7.23 -15.02 -20.89
N PRO A 803 8.58 -14.97 -20.90
CA PRO A 803 9.39 -15.27 -22.07
C PRO A 803 9.16 -16.71 -22.54
N GLU A 804 9.18 -16.92 -23.86
CA GLU A 804 9.05 -18.27 -24.42
C GLU A 804 10.39 -19.02 -24.29
N GLY A 805 10.32 -20.28 -23.88
CA GLY A 805 11.52 -21.10 -23.65
C GLY A 805 12.22 -20.86 -22.30
N GLU A 806 11.59 -20.12 -21.39
CA GLU A 806 12.06 -19.93 -20.02
C GLU A 806 11.01 -20.49 -19.04
N LEU A 807 11.45 -21.32 -18.10
CA LEU A 807 10.65 -21.79 -16.97
C LEU A 807 10.84 -20.81 -15.82
N THR A 808 9.75 -20.27 -15.27
CA THR A 808 9.77 -19.48 -14.03
C THR A 808 8.89 -20.15 -12.98
N VAL A 809 9.46 -20.43 -11.80
CA VAL A 809 8.74 -20.95 -10.64
C VAL A 809 8.86 -19.94 -9.49
N SER A 810 7.73 -19.44 -8.99
CA SER A 810 7.65 -18.49 -7.88
C SER A 810 6.97 -19.14 -6.68
N VAL A 811 7.74 -19.42 -5.63
CA VAL A 811 7.25 -19.89 -4.33
C VAL A 811 6.88 -18.66 -3.49
N LEU A 812 5.58 -18.50 -3.18
CA LEU A 812 5.06 -17.30 -2.53
C LEU A 812 5.15 -17.40 -1.00
N ALA A 813 5.50 -16.29 -0.37
CA ALA A 813 5.43 -16.12 1.08
C ALA A 813 3.99 -15.84 1.54
N VAL A 814 3.14 -16.88 1.58
CA VAL A 814 1.72 -16.81 2.03
C VAL A 814 1.56 -16.85 3.56
N GLY A 815 2.67 -16.77 4.28
CA GLY A 815 2.71 -16.72 5.74
C GLY A 815 2.47 -18.06 6.42
N TYR A 816 1.50 -18.88 6.04
CA TYR A 816 1.47 -20.31 6.42
C TYR A 816 0.67 -21.10 5.37
N GLY A 817 1.26 -22.17 4.87
CA GLY A 817 0.76 -22.94 3.72
C GLY A 817 1.59 -22.77 2.46
N SER A 818 1.12 -23.36 1.37
CA SER A 818 1.80 -23.37 0.08
C SER A 818 1.02 -22.56 -0.97
N ALA A 819 1.78 -21.88 -1.83
CA ALA A 819 1.28 -21.32 -3.09
C ALA A 819 2.46 -21.12 -4.04
N ILE A 820 2.47 -21.88 -5.14
CA ILE A 820 3.56 -21.87 -6.13
C ILE A 820 2.98 -21.51 -7.50
N VAL A 821 3.50 -20.46 -8.12
CA VAL A 821 3.12 -20.04 -9.48
C VAL A 821 4.18 -20.51 -10.46
N ILE A 822 3.76 -21.18 -11.54
CA ILE A 822 4.63 -21.70 -12.59
C ILE A 822 4.24 -21.06 -13.91
N ASP A 823 5.20 -20.42 -14.57
CA ASP A 823 5.14 -20.11 -16.00
C ASP A 823 5.99 -21.12 -16.74
N THR A 824 5.33 -21.94 -17.55
CA THR A 824 6.00 -22.98 -18.33
C THR A 824 6.78 -22.36 -19.51
N PRO A 825 7.77 -23.08 -20.07
CA PRO A 825 8.42 -22.69 -21.31
C PRO A 825 7.45 -22.54 -22.50
N GLY A 826 6.30 -23.21 -22.47
CA GLY A 826 5.21 -23.16 -23.44
C GLY A 826 4.24 -21.98 -23.28
N ARG A 827 4.45 -21.11 -22.28
CA ARG A 827 3.58 -19.98 -21.90
C ARG A 827 2.25 -20.38 -21.26
N GLU A 828 2.16 -21.56 -20.69
CA GLU A 828 1.08 -21.91 -19.78
C GLU A 828 1.37 -21.37 -18.38
N THR A 829 0.33 -20.95 -17.66
CA THR A 829 0.43 -20.49 -16.27
C THR A 829 -0.33 -21.43 -15.35
N VAL A 830 0.39 -22.03 -14.40
CA VAL A 830 -0.14 -22.99 -13.43
C VAL A 830 -0.01 -22.42 -12.02
N LEU A 831 -1.05 -22.56 -11.21
CA LEU A 831 -1.01 -22.27 -9.78
C LEU A 831 -1.11 -23.59 -9.01
N ILE A 832 -0.16 -23.86 -8.13
CA ILE A 832 -0.20 -24.97 -7.18
C ILE A 832 -0.55 -24.39 -5.81
N ASP A 833 -1.62 -24.92 -5.20
CA ASP A 833 -2.15 -24.54 -3.90
C ASP A 833 -2.56 -23.07 -3.77
N THR A 834 -3.28 -22.77 -2.68
CA THR A 834 -4.06 -21.53 -2.52
C THR A 834 -3.95 -20.90 -1.13
N GLY A 835 -3.05 -21.41 -0.29
CA GLY A 835 -2.83 -20.93 1.06
C GLY A 835 -4.06 -21.08 1.99
N TYR A 836 -3.87 -20.65 3.23
CA TYR A 836 -4.88 -20.76 4.29
C TYR A 836 -5.95 -19.65 4.26
N VAL A 837 -7.17 -20.00 4.68
CA VAL A 837 -8.27 -19.07 4.93
C VAL A 837 -8.80 -19.24 6.36
N GLN A 838 -8.66 -18.19 7.17
CA GLN A 838 -9.25 -18.08 8.50
C GLN A 838 -10.58 -17.35 8.43
N THR A 839 -11.64 -17.91 9.02
CA THR A 839 -12.99 -17.33 9.02
C THR A 839 -13.36 -16.62 10.32
N ASP A 840 -12.68 -16.88 11.45
CA ASP A 840 -13.01 -16.35 12.76
C ASP A 840 -12.17 -15.12 13.18
N ARG A 841 -12.84 -14.08 13.72
CA ARG A 841 -12.24 -12.91 14.41
C ARG A 841 -11.16 -12.13 13.65
N GLY A 842 -11.31 -12.01 12.33
CA GLY A 842 -10.50 -11.11 11.50
C GLY A 842 -10.14 -11.70 10.14
N ARG A 843 -11.14 -12.30 9.47
CA ARG A 843 -11.07 -13.10 8.24
C ARG A 843 -9.76 -12.92 7.47
N ARG A 844 -8.81 -13.85 7.65
CA ARG A 844 -7.51 -13.85 6.98
C ARG A 844 -7.58 -14.80 5.80
N ASN A 845 -7.77 -14.26 4.60
CA ASN A 845 -7.77 -15.05 3.37
C ASN A 845 -6.47 -14.80 2.60
N GLU A 846 -5.55 -15.77 2.58
CA GLU A 846 -4.25 -15.62 1.91
C GLU A 846 -4.36 -15.56 0.38
N ALA A 847 -5.37 -16.20 -0.20
CA ALA A 847 -5.65 -16.06 -1.62
C ALA A 847 -5.95 -14.60 -1.99
N GLU A 848 -6.79 -13.91 -1.22
CA GLU A 848 -7.11 -12.49 -1.46
C GLU A 848 -6.01 -11.50 -1.04
N ARG A 849 -5.20 -11.85 -0.03
CA ARG A 849 -4.19 -10.95 0.53
C ARG A 849 -2.83 -11.04 -0.14
N THR A 850 -2.48 -12.21 -0.67
CA THR A 850 -1.14 -12.54 -1.14
C THR A 850 -1.15 -13.02 -2.59
N ILE A 851 -1.91 -14.08 -2.89
CA ILE A 851 -1.84 -14.77 -4.20
C ILE A 851 -2.47 -13.91 -5.31
N LEU A 852 -3.71 -13.45 -5.15
CA LEU A 852 -4.41 -12.65 -6.16
C LEU A 852 -3.69 -11.31 -6.44
N PRO A 853 -3.20 -10.56 -5.43
CA PRO A 853 -2.36 -9.39 -5.69
C PRO A 853 -1.09 -9.69 -6.48
N HIS A 854 -0.41 -10.81 -6.19
CA HIS A 854 0.77 -11.23 -6.95
C HIS A 854 0.42 -11.49 -8.43
N LEU A 855 -0.59 -12.34 -8.69
CA LEU A 855 -1.05 -12.67 -10.04
C LEU A 855 -1.52 -11.42 -10.81
N CYS A 856 -2.30 -10.56 -10.18
CA CYS A 856 -2.79 -9.32 -10.80
C CYS A 856 -1.66 -8.33 -11.11
N SER A 857 -0.63 -8.29 -10.25
CA SER A 857 0.56 -7.46 -10.50
C SER A 857 1.34 -7.93 -11.73
N ARG A 858 1.30 -9.23 -12.02
CA ARG A 858 1.85 -9.88 -13.22
C ARG A 858 0.89 -9.89 -14.42
N GLN A 859 -0.28 -9.26 -14.30
CA GLN A 859 -1.34 -9.24 -15.32
C GLN A 859 -1.91 -10.63 -15.68
N ILE A 860 -1.84 -11.57 -14.74
CA ILE A 860 -2.40 -12.92 -14.85
C ILE A 860 -3.84 -12.88 -14.31
N LEU A 861 -4.81 -13.09 -15.20
CA LEU A 861 -6.24 -13.27 -14.86
C LEU A 861 -6.81 -14.62 -15.34
N ASP A 862 -6.05 -15.33 -16.15
CA ASP A 862 -6.36 -16.63 -16.73
C ASP A 862 -5.28 -17.61 -16.25
N LEU A 863 -5.70 -18.76 -15.73
CA LEU A 863 -4.83 -19.87 -15.33
C LEU A 863 -5.17 -21.08 -16.19
N ASP A 864 -4.13 -21.73 -16.72
CA ASP A 864 -4.28 -22.97 -17.47
C ASP A 864 -4.63 -24.14 -16.55
N ALA A 865 -4.02 -24.19 -15.36
CA ALA A 865 -4.49 -25.08 -14.30
C ALA A 865 -4.33 -24.49 -12.90
N LEU A 866 -5.24 -24.92 -12.02
CA LEU A 866 -5.10 -24.86 -10.57
C LEU A 866 -4.87 -26.28 -10.06
N ILE A 867 -3.74 -26.56 -9.42
CA ILE A 867 -3.42 -27.86 -8.83
C ILE A 867 -3.56 -27.75 -7.31
N LEU A 868 -4.40 -28.57 -6.70
CA LEU A 868 -4.52 -28.68 -5.24
C LEU A 868 -3.79 -29.94 -4.77
N THR A 869 -2.82 -29.82 -3.89
CA THR A 869 -1.95 -30.95 -3.53
C THR A 869 -2.43 -31.73 -2.31
N SER A 870 -3.13 -31.09 -1.37
CA SER A 870 -3.49 -31.69 -0.07
C SER A 870 -4.89 -31.23 0.39
N PRO A 871 -5.66 -32.09 1.10
CA PRO A 871 -6.92 -31.69 1.73
C PRO A 871 -6.72 -30.83 2.98
N ASN A 872 -5.48 -30.56 3.39
CA ASN A 872 -5.20 -29.66 4.50
C ASN A 872 -5.59 -28.22 4.13
N PRO A 873 -6.18 -27.44 5.06
CA PRO A 873 -6.70 -26.12 4.77
C PRO A 873 -5.61 -25.11 4.35
N GLU A 874 -4.35 -25.33 4.70
CA GLU A 874 -3.22 -24.52 4.25
C GLU A 874 -2.85 -24.69 2.76
N HIS A 875 -3.48 -25.65 2.05
CA HIS A 875 -3.30 -25.88 0.61
C HIS A 875 -4.54 -25.50 -0.21
N HIS A 876 -5.74 -25.88 0.22
CA HIS A 876 -6.94 -25.78 -0.62
C HIS A 876 -7.96 -24.69 -0.21
N ALA A 877 -7.88 -24.14 1.01
CA ALA A 877 -8.95 -23.30 1.55
C ALA A 877 -9.18 -22.02 0.73
N GLY A 878 -8.15 -21.52 0.03
CA GLY A 878 -8.24 -20.36 -0.85
C GLY A 878 -8.84 -20.64 -2.24
N ALA A 879 -9.10 -21.90 -2.61
CA ALA A 879 -9.51 -22.28 -3.95
C ALA A 879 -10.84 -21.65 -4.39
N ALA A 880 -11.81 -21.53 -3.48
CA ALA A 880 -13.08 -20.88 -3.78
C ALA A 880 -12.86 -19.41 -4.22
N SER A 881 -12.03 -18.67 -3.48
CA SER A 881 -11.69 -17.28 -3.83
C SER A 881 -10.94 -17.19 -5.16
N ILE A 882 -9.98 -18.07 -5.42
CA ILE A 882 -9.30 -18.11 -6.72
C ILE A 882 -10.29 -18.31 -7.87
N LEU A 883 -11.21 -19.27 -7.76
CA LEU A 883 -12.21 -19.58 -8.79
C LEU A 883 -13.31 -18.51 -8.93
N GLU A 884 -13.54 -17.67 -7.92
CA GLU A 884 -14.47 -16.53 -8.00
C GLU A 884 -13.89 -15.37 -8.83
N TYR A 885 -12.58 -15.15 -8.74
CA TYR A 885 -11.92 -13.99 -9.35
C TYR A 885 -11.11 -14.31 -10.60
N LEU A 886 -10.65 -15.54 -10.79
CA LEU A 886 -9.81 -15.94 -11.93
C LEU A 886 -10.51 -16.92 -12.85
N HIS A 887 -10.18 -16.82 -14.12
CA HIS A 887 -10.56 -17.81 -15.10
C HIS A 887 -9.58 -18.99 -15.06
N VAL A 888 -9.97 -20.07 -14.40
CA VAL A 888 -9.23 -21.34 -14.38
C VAL A 888 -9.82 -22.28 -15.43
N ARG A 889 -8.99 -22.87 -16.29
CA ARG A 889 -9.44 -23.86 -17.30
C ARG A 889 -9.62 -25.24 -16.69
N GLU A 890 -8.61 -25.73 -15.98
CA GLU A 890 -8.61 -27.06 -15.36
C GLU A 890 -8.30 -26.98 -13.85
N LEU A 891 -9.07 -27.72 -13.05
CA LEU A 891 -8.81 -27.96 -11.63
C LEU A 891 -8.27 -29.38 -11.48
N LEU A 892 -7.02 -29.50 -11.06
CA LEU A 892 -6.32 -30.76 -10.88
C LEU A 892 -6.13 -31.04 -9.40
N HIS A 893 -6.34 -32.29 -8.98
CA HIS A 893 -6.24 -32.66 -7.57
C HIS A 893 -5.97 -34.17 -7.38
N PRO A 894 -5.42 -34.63 -6.24
CA PRO A 894 -5.40 -36.04 -5.90
C PRO A 894 -6.80 -36.50 -5.42
N ALA A 895 -7.01 -37.81 -5.35
CA ALA A 895 -8.26 -38.38 -4.83
C ALA A 895 -8.56 -37.96 -3.38
N SER A 896 -7.54 -37.67 -2.57
CA SER A 896 -7.65 -37.21 -1.18
C SER A 896 -8.35 -35.85 -1.03
N VAL A 897 -8.31 -34.99 -2.05
CA VAL A 897 -8.95 -33.66 -2.05
C VAL A 897 -10.41 -33.70 -2.52
N ALA A 898 -10.83 -34.76 -3.22
CA ALA A 898 -12.17 -34.87 -3.81
C ALA A 898 -13.32 -34.58 -2.81
N PRO A 899 -13.28 -35.05 -1.54
CA PRO A 899 -14.32 -34.73 -0.56
C PRO A 899 -14.45 -33.24 -0.24
N GLU A 900 -13.36 -32.49 -0.26
CA GLU A 900 -13.37 -31.04 0.04
C GLU A 900 -13.96 -30.22 -1.11
N LEU A 901 -13.91 -30.72 -2.35
CA LEU A 901 -14.56 -30.08 -3.51
C LEU A 901 -16.09 -30.08 -3.42
N GLU A 902 -16.67 -31.00 -2.63
CA GLU A 902 -18.11 -31.13 -2.41
C GLU A 902 -18.62 -30.35 -1.18
N ARG A 903 -17.72 -29.69 -0.44
CA ARG A 903 -18.05 -28.91 0.76
C ARG A 903 -18.13 -27.41 0.50
N ASP A 904 -18.88 -26.76 1.39
CA ASP A 904 -18.86 -25.32 1.65
C ASP A 904 -18.95 -24.41 0.41
N ASP A 905 -18.11 -23.37 0.36
CA ASP A 905 -18.07 -22.35 -0.68
C ASP A 905 -17.55 -22.90 -2.01
N LEU A 906 -16.59 -23.82 -1.97
CA LEU A 906 -15.95 -24.37 -3.17
C LEU A 906 -16.94 -25.15 -4.03
N ALA A 907 -17.77 -26.00 -3.41
CA ALA A 907 -18.82 -26.74 -4.10
C ALA A 907 -19.83 -25.81 -4.79
N ARG A 908 -20.17 -24.69 -4.13
CA ARG A 908 -21.08 -23.67 -4.68
C ARG A 908 -20.50 -23.06 -5.96
N VAL A 909 -19.22 -22.69 -5.94
CA VAL A 909 -18.53 -22.07 -7.08
C VAL A 909 -18.39 -23.07 -8.24
N LEU A 910 -17.98 -24.31 -7.97
CA LEU A 910 -17.86 -25.36 -8.99
C LEU A 910 -19.21 -25.69 -9.64
N LYS A 911 -20.28 -25.82 -8.85
CA LYS A 911 -21.65 -26.02 -9.36
C LYS A 911 -22.14 -24.84 -10.19
N ALA A 912 -21.75 -23.61 -9.83
CA ALA A 912 -22.08 -22.42 -10.59
C ALA A 912 -21.32 -22.37 -11.94
N ARG A 913 -20.06 -22.82 -11.97
CA ARG A 913 -19.16 -22.82 -13.14
C ARG A 913 -19.15 -24.14 -13.94
N SER A 914 -20.08 -25.06 -13.65
CA SER A 914 -20.21 -26.32 -14.39
C SER A 914 -20.47 -26.10 -15.89
N PRO A 915 -19.93 -26.97 -16.78
CA PRO A 915 -20.26 -26.99 -18.21
C PRO A 915 -21.75 -27.04 -18.54
N SER A 916 -22.59 -27.53 -17.62
CA SER A 916 -24.05 -27.55 -17.73
C SER A 916 -24.71 -26.15 -17.72
N ARG A 917 -23.99 -25.11 -17.30
CA ARG A 917 -24.51 -23.74 -17.17
C ARG A 917 -24.20 -22.92 -18.42
N LEU A 918 -25.24 -22.72 -19.25
CA LEU A 918 -25.15 -22.00 -20.53
C LEU A 918 -24.35 -20.68 -20.49
N LYS A 919 -24.49 -19.88 -19.41
CA LYS A 919 -23.77 -18.60 -19.28
C LYS A 919 -22.23 -18.78 -19.20
N HIS A 920 -21.76 -19.85 -18.58
CA HIS A 920 -20.33 -20.18 -18.48
C HIS A 920 -19.83 -20.88 -19.74
N THR A 921 -20.65 -21.73 -20.35
CA THR A 921 -20.32 -22.40 -21.62
C THR A 921 -20.11 -21.39 -22.75
N LEU A 922 -21.02 -20.41 -22.90
CA LEU A 922 -20.93 -19.38 -23.95
C LEU A 922 -19.75 -18.43 -23.72
N SER A 923 -19.44 -18.12 -22.47
CA SER A 923 -18.31 -17.26 -22.11
C SER A 923 -16.97 -17.99 -22.09
N GLY A 924 -16.98 -19.32 -22.06
CA GLY A 924 -15.79 -20.15 -21.96
C GLY A 924 -15.17 -20.13 -20.56
N THR A 925 -15.94 -19.85 -19.51
CA THR A 925 -15.46 -19.74 -18.12
C THR A 925 -15.83 -20.97 -17.27
N CYS A 926 -16.09 -22.11 -17.91
CA CYS A 926 -16.31 -23.37 -17.22
C CYS A 926 -15.02 -23.87 -16.56
N VAL A 927 -15.17 -24.69 -15.52
CA VAL A 927 -14.04 -25.36 -14.85
C VAL A 927 -14.29 -26.84 -14.92
N GLU A 928 -13.33 -27.59 -15.44
CA GLU A 928 -13.33 -29.05 -15.43
C GLU A 928 -12.41 -29.53 -14.32
N SER A 929 -12.87 -30.50 -13.52
CA SER A 929 -12.09 -31.10 -12.43
C SER A 929 -11.60 -32.47 -12.86
N ARG A 930 -10.31 -32.75 -12.70
CA ARG A 930 -9.68 -34.04 -13.00
C ARG A 930 -8.82 -34.51 -11.84
N ALA A 931 -9.01 -35.77 -11.45
CA ALA A 931 -8.16 -36.42 -10.47
C ALA A 931 -6.84 -36.88 -11.11
N LEU A 932 -5.73 -36.74 -10.38
CA LEU A 932 -4.39 -37.14 -10.80
C LEU A 932 -3.92 -38.37 -10.02
N ALA A 933 -3.09 -39.19 -10.66
CA ALA A 933 -2.40 -40.33 -10.07
C ALA A 933 -0.96 -40.46 -10.58
N ALA A 934 -0.15 -41.24 -9.87
CA ALA A 934 1.23 -41.52 -10.23
C ALA A 934 1.36 -42.00 -11.68
N GLY A 935 2.27 -41.39 -12.44
CA GLY A 935 2.50 -41.66 -13.86
C GLY A 935 1.84 -40.66 -14.82
N ASP A 936 0.91 -39.82 -14.35
CA ASP A 936 0.37 -38.72 -15.14
C ASP A 936 1.48 -37.69 -15.48
N ARG A 937 1.44 -37.18 -16.72
CA ARG A 937 2.33 -36.09 -17.19
C ARG A 937 1.48 -34.94 -17.71
N LEU A 938 1.79 -33.73 -17.28
CA LEU A 938 1.03 -32.51 -17.55
C LEU A 938 1.89 -31.49 -18.30
N PHE A 939 1.25 -30.69 -19.14
CA PHE A 939 1.87 -29.56 -19.87
C PHE A 939 3.11 -29.95 -20.68
N GLU A 940 3.10 -31.14 -21.29
CA GLU A 940 4.21 -31.61 -22.11
C GLU A 940 4.46 -30.67 -23.30
N SER A 941 5.65 -30.09 -23.35
CA SER A 941 6.08 -29.21 -24.42
C SER A 941 7.56 -29.38 -24.70
N GLU A 942 8.02 -28.90 -25.86
CA GLU A 942 9.43 -28.84 -26.20
C GLU A 942 9.77 -27.40 -26.55
N SER A 943 10.80 -26.85 -25.90
CA SER A 943 11.29 -25.50 -26.20
C SER A 943 12.80 -25.49 -26.30
N ASN A 944 13.33 -24.86 -27.34
CA ASN A 944 14.75 -24.82 -27.67
C ASN A 944 15.42 -26.22 -27.71
N GLY A 945 14.68 -27.26 -28.16
CA GLY A 945 15.17 -28.64 -28.22
C GLY A 945 15.22 -29.36 -26.87
N LYS A 946 14.60 -28.80 -25.83
CA LYS A 946 14.57 -29.37 -24.47
C LYS A 946 13.13 -29.70 -24.08
N PRO A 947 12.86 -30.92 -23.58
CA PRO A 947 11.53 -31.30 -23.15
C PRO A 947 11.19 -30.65 -21.80
N PHE A 948 9.93 -30.27 -21.64
CA PHE A 948 9.33 -29.82 -20.40
C PHE A 948 8.12 -30.71 -20.05
N ALA A 949 8.00 -31.08 -18.77
CA ALA A 949 6.82 -31.75 -18.24
C ALA A 949 6.67 -31.54 -16.73
N ILE A 950 5.43 -31.57 -16.24
CA ILE A 950 5.13 -31.75 -14.82
C ILE A 950 4.69 -33.20 -14.62
N GLU A 951 5.49 -33.98 -13.89
CA GLU A 951 5.31 -35.41 -13.66
C GLU A 951 4.68 -35.64 -12.28
N VAL A 952 3.65 -36.50 -12.22
CA VAL A 952 3.01 -36.90 -10.97
C VAL A 952 3.69 -38.16 -10.43
N LEU A 953 4.31 -38.06 -9.26
CA LEU A 953 5.02 -39.18 -8.61
C LEU A 953 4.12 -39.99 -7.67
N GLY A 954 3.12 -39.33 -7.10
CA GLY A 954 2.16 -39.92 -6.17
C GLY A 954 0.94 -38.99 -6.04
N PRO A 955 -0.23 -39.50 -5.60
CA PRO A 955 -0.45 -40.81 -4.99
C PRO A 955 -0.64 -41.93 -6.02
N ALA A 956 -0.58 -43.20 -5.59
CA ALA A 956 -0.93 -44.33 -6.44
C ALA A 956 -2.41 -44.28 -6.85
N GLU A 957 -2.76 -44.88 -7.99
CA GLU A 957 -4.15 -44.92 -8.45
C GLU A 957 -5.08 -45.55 -7.39
N GLY A 958 -6.10 -44.80 -6.97
CA GLY A 958 -7.06 -45.22 -5.94
C GLY A 958 -6.65 -44.92 -4.48
N ASP A 959 -5.46 -44.38 -4.22
CA ASP A 959 -5.08 -43.92 -2.88
C ASP A 959 -5.75 -42.58 -2.55
N ALA A 960 -6.68 -42.62 -1.61
CA ALA A 960 -7.50 -41.50 -1.18
C ALA A 960 -6.95 -40.78 0.07
N GLN A 961 -5.74 -41.09 0.54
CA GLN A 961 -5.15 -40.52 1.76
C GLN A 961 -3.88 -39.73 1.47
N THR A 962 -3.11 -40.13 0.46
CA THR A 962 -1.81 -39.50 0.20
C THR A 962 -1.97 -38.17 -0.57
N PRO A 963 -1.25 -37.11 -0.14
CA PRO A 963 -1.13 -35.87 -0.91
C PRO A 963 -0.46 -36.07 -2.27
N LEU A 964 -0.60 -35.08 -3.14
CA LEU A 964 0.00 -35.07 -4.48
C LEU A 964 1.49 -34.70 -4.39
N SER A 965 2.35 -35.54 -4.95
CA SER A 965 3.78 -35.25 -5.11
C SER A 965 4.11 -35.05 -6.58
N LEU A 966 4.79 -33.95 -6.90
CA LEU A 966 5.05 -33.49 -8.25
C LEU A 966 6.55 -33.34 -8.51
N ARG A 967 6.96 -33.59 -9.75
CA ARG A 967 8.29 -33.25 -10.25
C ARG A 967 8.18 -32.41 -11.52
N ILE A 968 8.77 -31.23 -11.51
CA ILE A 968 8.86 -30.35 -12.68
C ILE A 968 10.19 -30.65 -13.36
N VAL A 969 10.18 -30.93 -14.66
CA VAL A 969 11.39 -31.23 -15.45
C VAL A 969 11.45 -30.29 -16.65
N TYR A 970 12.61 -29.68 -16.89
CA TYR A 970 12.92 -28.89 -18.09
C TYR A 970 14.38 -29.12 -18.52
N GLY A 971 14.61 -29.88 -19.59
CA GLY A 971 15.96 -30.25 -20.00
C GLY A 971 16.75 -30.92 -18.86
N ASP A 972 17.83 -30.30 -18.42
CA ASP A 972 18.69 -30.77 -17.33
C ASP A 972 18.21 -30.32 -15.93
N PHE A 973 17.24 -29.41 -15.86
CA PHE A 973 16.70 -28.89 -14.62
C PHE A 973 15.50 -29.73 -14.14
N ALA A 974 15.45 -30.02 -12.84
CA ALA A 974 14.35 -30.66 -12.16
C ALA A 974 14.09 -30.05 -10.77
N MET A 975 12.81 -29.94 -10.42
CA MET A 975 12.35 -29.49 -9.11
C MET A 975 11.34 -30.47 -8.53
N LEU A 976 11.53 -30.88 -7.27
CA LEU A 976 10.66 -31.82 -6.56
C LEU A 976 9.78 -31.07 -5.56
N ILE A 977 8.47 -31.35 -5.61
CA ILE A 977 7.46 -30.82 -4.69
C ILE A 977 6.77 -32.00 -4.01
N PRO A 978 7.25 -32.42 -2.83
CA PRO A 978 6.66 -33.54 -2.10
C PRO A 978 5.25 -33.25 -1.55
N SER A 979 4.91 -31.97 -1.29
CA SER A 979 3.71 -31.54 -0.53
C SER A 979 3.76 -32.04 0.94
N ASP A 980 2.61 -32.30 1.56
CA ASP A 980 2.40 -32.61 2.98
C ASP A 980 2.63 -34.09 3.34
N LEU A 981 3.59 -34.76 2.70
CA LEU A 981 3.85 -36.17 3.01
C LEU A 981 4.27 -36.32 4.48
N THR A 982 3.57 -37.20 5.19
CA THR A 982 3.97 -37.69 6.51
C THR A 982 5.24 -38.56 6.42
N PHE A 983 5.95 -38.80 7.52
CA PHE A 983 7.15 -39.65 7.48
C PHE A 983 6.93 -41.03 6.83
N PRO A 984 5.85 -41.78 7.13
CA PRO A 984 5.58 -43.05 6.44
C PRO A 984 5.35 -42.89 4.93
N GLN A 985 4.70 -41.80 4.50
CA GLN A 985 4.44 -41.53 3.08
C GLN A 985 5.71 -41.10 2.35
N GLN A 986 6.60 -40.35 3.00
CA GLN A 986 7.93 -40.02 2.47
C GLN A 986 8.75 -41.29 2.25
N GLN A 987 8.72 -42.22 3.22
CA GLN A 987 9.38 -43.52 3.10
C GLN A 987 8.79 -44.36 1.96
N ALA A 988 7.46 -44.40 1.83
CA ALA A 988 6.79 -45.09 0.73
C ALA A 988 7.15 -44.50 -0.64
N LEU A 989 7.29 -43.18 -0.74
CA LEU A 989 7.75 -42.52 -1.97
C LEU A 989 9.20 -42.89 -2.30
N LEU A 990 10.09 -42.92 -1.30
CA LEU A 990 11.47 -43.37 -1.44
C LEU A 990 11.59 -44.82 -1.94
N GLU A 991 10.68 -45.69 -1.48
CA GLU A 991 10.67 -47.12 -1.85
C GLU A 991 10.03 -47.37 -3.22
N SER A 992 9.04 -46.57 -3.61
CA SER A 992 8.30 -46.73 -4.87
C SER A 992 8.91 -45.98 -6.05
N ALA A 993 9.53 -44.82 -5.82
CA ALA A 993 10.18 -44.04 -6.86
C ALA A 993 11.66 -44.43 -7.00
N GLY A 994 12.10 -44.72 -8.23
CA GLY A 994 13.51 -45.00 -8.51
C GLY A 994 14.41 -43.77 -8.23
N PRO A 995 15.73 -43.95 -8.00
CA PRO A 995 16.64 -42.84 -7.68
C PRO A 995 16.62 -41.72 -8.73
N ASP A 996 16.55 -42.08 -10.02
CA ASP A 996 16.50 -41.12 -11.11
C ASP A 996 15.19 -40.32 -11.18
N ALA A 997 14.09 -40.87 -10.64
CA ALA A 997 12.79 -40.22 -10.59
C ALA A 997 12.69 -39.19 -9.45
N LEU A 998 13.54 -39.31 -8.42
CA LEU A 998 13.59 -38.36 -7.30
C LEU A 998 14.63 -37.26 -7.49
N ARG A 999 15.60 -37.45 -8.38
CA ARG A 999 16.65 -36.47 -8.64
C ARG A 999 16.08 -35.11 -9.03
N ALA A 1000 16.46 -34.07 -8.29
CA ALA A 1000 16.03 -32.70 -8.51
C ALA A 1000 17.06 -31.72 -7.92
N GLN A 1001 17.41 -30.67 -8.66
CA GLN A 1001 18.31 -29.61 -8.19
C GLN A 1001 17.66 -28.76 -7.09
N VAL A 1002 16.33 -28.60 -7.13
CA VAL A 1002 15.59 -27.84 -6.11
C VAL A 1002 14.51 -28.72 -5.49
N VAL A 1003 14.40 -28.71 -4.16
CA VAL A 1003 13.37 -29.46 -3.43
C VAL A 1003 12.61 -28.54 -2.49
N ILE A 1004 11.27 -28.62 -2.52
CA ILE A 1004 10.43 -28.06 -1.45
C ILE A 1004 10.48 -29.01 -0.25
N ALA A 1005 10.75 -28.48 0.95
CA ALA A 1005 10.78 -29.28 2.16
C ALA A 1005 9.40 -29.93 2.42
N PRO A 1006 9.33 -31.25 2.66
CA PRO A 1006 8.06 -31.93 2.92
C PRO A 1006 7.31 -31.32 4.12
N ASN A 1007 5.99 -31.16 3.99
CA ASN A 1007 5.07 -30.73 5.06
C ASN A 1007 5.54 -29.45 5.78
N HIS A 1008 6.03 -28.46 5.01
CA HIS A 1008 6.54 -27.17 5.50
C HIS A 1008 7.73 -27.29 6.48
N GLY A 1009 8.37 -28.46 6.55
CA GLY A 1009 9.37 -28.82 7.56
C GLY A 1009 8.78 -29.25 8.92
N THR A 1010 7.48 -29.53 8.99
CA THR A 1010 6.77 -29.92 10.23
C THR A 1010 6.23 -31.35 10.25
N ALA A 1011 6.76 -32.20 9.37
CA ALA A 1011 6.40 -33.61 9.31
C ALA A 1011 6.40 -34.27 10.70
N GLY A 1012 5.36 -35.05 10.99
CA GLY A 1012 5.20 -35.75 12.28
C GLY A 1012 4.48 -34.94 13.36
N LEU A 1013 4.08 -33.68 13.10
CA LEU A 1013 3.25 -32.89 14.01
C LEU A 1013 1.89 -33.58 14.32
N GLU A 1014 1.34 -34.33 13.36
CA GLU A 1014 0.04 -35.01 13.53
C GLU A 1014 0.05 -36.01 14.70
N GLY A 1015 1.19 -36.66 14.93
CA GLY A 1015 1.37 -37.68 15.98
C GLY A 1015 1.68 -37.15 17.38
N ILE A 1016 1.86 -35.83 17.56
CA ILE A 1016 2.31 -35.25 18.83
C ILE A 1016 1.13 -34.82 19.70
N THR A 1017 0.90 -35.51 20.81
CA THR A 1017 -0.06 -35.12 21.86
C THR A 1017 0.63 -34.55 23.11
N ILE A 1018 1.73 -35.15 23.59
CA ILE A 1018 2.54 -34.65 24.71
C ILE A 1018 4.02 -34.99 24.49
N GLY A 1019 4.86 -33.97 24.29
CA GLY A 1019 6.32 -34.14 24.09
C GLY A 1019 6.69 -34.70 22.71
N MET A 1020 7.92 -34.46 22.24
CA MET A 1020 8.37 -35.05 20.96
C MET A 1020 8.55 -36.57 21.10
N PRO A 1021 8.15 -37.37 20.09
CA PRO A 1021 8.40 -38.80 20.06
C PRO A 1021 9.89 -39.10 20.22
N LYS A 1022 10.25 -40.13 21.02
CA LYS A 1022 11.65 -40.50 21.25
C LYS A 1022 12.40 -40.87 19.97
N ASN A 1023 11.68 -41.36 18.95
CA ASN A 1023 12.20 -41.73 17.64
C ASN A 1023 12.08 -40.62 16.59
N TYR A 1024 11.66 -39.40 16.96
CA TYR A 1024 11.44 -38.32 15.99
C TYR A 1024 12.70 -37.99 15.18
N ALA A 1025 13.85 -37.84 15.85
CA ALA A 1025 15.11 -37.55 15.16
C ALA A 1025 15.49 -38.63 14.14
N LEU A 1026 15.29 -39.91 14.50
CA LEU A 1026 15.52 -41.03 13.59
C LEU A 1026 14.57 -40.99 12.39
N LEU A 1027 13.28 -40.72 12.61
CA LEU A 1027 12.29 -40.60 11.53
C LEU A 1027 12.59 -39.41 10.61
N GLN A 1028 13.00 -38.27 11.19
CA GLN A 1028 13.41 -37.09 10.45
C GLN A 1028 14.62 -37.37 9.54
N GLU A 1029 15.64 -38.04 10.09
CA GLU A 1029 16.85 -38.40 9.37
C GLU A 1029 16.58 -39.44 8.27
N THR A 1030 15.84 -40.51 8.59
CA THR A 1030 15.58 -41.62 7.66
C THR A 1030 14.59 -41.26 6.55
N ALA A 1031 13.51 -40.54 6.87
CA ALA A 1031 12.50 -40.18 5.89
C ALA A 1031 12.82 -38.86 5.19
N THR A 1032 12.80 -37.72 5.91
CA THR A 1032 13.03 -36.41 5.27
C THR A 1032 14.47 -36.26 4.80
N GLY A 1033 15.45 -36.60 5.65
CA GLY A 1033 16.86 -36.62 5.27
C GLY A 1033 17.12 -37.61 4.14
N GLY A 1034 16.52 -38.81 4.20
CA GLY A 1034 16.59 -39.80 3.12
C GLY A 1034 16.07 -39.27 1.78
N LEU A 1035 14.92 -38.60 1.77
CA LEU A 1035 14.32 -38.02 0.56
C LEU A 1035 15.17 -36.89 -0.02
N LEU A 1036 15.66 -35.96 0.83
CA LEU A 1036 16.55 -34.88 0.40
C LEU A 1036 17.86 -35.42 -0.18
N LYS A 1037 18.42 -36.47 0.44
CA LYS A 1037 19.62 -37.14 -0.05
C LYS A 1037 19.39 -37.85 -1.38
N ALA A 1038 18.27 -38.54 -1.54
CA ALA A 1038 17.90 -39.23 -2.77
C ALA A 1038 17.68 -38.24 -3.92
N ALA A 1039 17.13 -37.05 -3.64
CA ALA A 1039 16.97 -35.99 -4.63
C ALA A 1039 18.31 -35.38 -5.07
N GLY A 1040 19.32 -35.35 -4.19
CA GLY A 1040 20.62 -34.74 -4.48
C GLY A 1040 20.52 -33.23 -4.71
N ALA A 1041 19.70 -32.56 -3.89
CA ALA A 1041 19.33 -31.16 -4.10
C ALA A 1041 20.51 -30.20 -3.90
N GLU A 1042 20.61 -29.22 -4.79
CA GLU A 1042 21.50 -28.06 -4.68
C GLU A 1042 20.85 -26.92 -3.90
N ALA A 1043 19.52 -26.91 -3.78
CA ALA A 1043 18.77 -25.99 -2.93
C ALA A 1043 17.54 -26.64 -2.30
N VAL A 1044 17.25 -26.27 -1.05
CA VAL A 1044 16.07 -26.66 -0.30
C VAL A 1044 15.28 -25.42 0.11
N VAL A 1045 13.99 -25.40 -0.23
CA VAL A 1045 13.09 -24.28 0.06
C VAL A 1045 12.05 -24.70 1.09
N PHE A 1046 11.92 -23.92 2.16
CA PHE A 1046 10.95 -24.16 3.23
C PHE A 1046 9.79 -23.16 3.17
N GLU A 1047 8.57 -23.66 2.97
CA GLU A 1047 7.33 -22.89 2.98
C GLU A 1047 6.77 -22.74 4.41
N PHE A 1048 7.55 -22.15 5.32
CA PHE A 1048 7.13 -22.01 6.71
C PHE A 1048 6.81 -20.57 7.08
N GLY A 1049 5.88 -20.38 8.02
CA GLY A 1049 5.71 -19.07 8.67
C GLY A 1049 4.91 -19.15 9.96
N ASN A 1050 3.73 -18.54 10.09
CA ASN A 1050 2.97 -18.52 11.35
C ASN A 1050 1.82 -19.56 11.37
N PRO A 1051 2.07 -20.80 11.84
CA PRO A 1051 1.06 -21.87 11.88
C PRO A 1051 0.00 -21.68 12.96
N ARG A 1052 0.12 -20.68 13.85
CA ARG A 1052 -0.75 -20.52 15.04
C ARG A 1052 -2.25 -20.61 14.74
N PRO A 1053 -2.79 -20.07 13.64
CA PRO A 1053 -4.21 -20.20 13.32
C PRO A 1053 -4.67 -21.66 13.11
N ILE A 1054 -3.79 -22.52 12.61
CA ILE A 1054 -4.11 -23.92 12.28
C ILE A 1054 -3.80 -24.85 13.45
N VAL A 1055 -2.60 -24.70 14.04
CA VAL A 1055 -2.09 -25.65 15.04
C VAL A 1055 -2.39 -25.25 16.49
N GLY A 1056 -2.93 -24.05 16.71
CA GLY A 1056 -3.32 -23.54 18.02
C GLY A 1056 -2.19 -23.65 19.06
N ASP A 1057 -2.47 -24.37 20.15
CA ASP A 1057 -1.53 -24.56 21.27
C ASP A 1057 -0.25 -25.33 20.89
N LYS A 1058 -0.27 -26.07 19.77
CA LYS A 1058 0.90 -26.79 19.25
C LYS A 1058 1.89 -25.88 18.51
N TYR A 1059 1.62 -24.57 18.39
CA TYR A 1059 2.48 -23.62 17.66
C TYR A 1059 3.96 -23.70 18.06
N LYS A 1060 4.24 -23.75 19.37
CA LYS A 1060 5.63 -23.83 19.87
C LYS A 1060 6.32 -25.14 19.45
N VAL A 1061 5.55 -26.22 19.30
CA VAL A 1061 6.08 -27.51 18.84
C VAL A 1061 6.36 -27.43 17.35
N ALA A 1062 5.43 -26.91 16.54
CA ALA A 1062 5.62 -26.74 15.10
C ALA A 1062 6.90 -25.94 14.76
N VAL A 1063 7.15 -24.83 15.46
CA VAL A 1063 8.40 -24.05 15.29
C VAL A 1063 9.65 -24.89 15.60
N LYS A 1064 9.61 -25.73 16.64
CA LYS A 1064 10.74 -26.62 16.98
C LYS A 1064 10.95 -27.72 15.94
N LEU A 1065 9.88 -28.30 15.40
CA LEU A 1065 9.95 -29.32 14.35
C LEU A 1065 10.54 -28.74 13.07
N HIS A 1066 10.03 -27.58 12.63
CA HIS A 1066 10.58 -26.83 11.50
C HIS A 1066 12.09 -26.61 11.63
N GLY A 1067 12.54 -26.22 12.83
CA GLY A 1067 13.97 -26.13 13.13
C GLY A 1067 14.77 -27.40 13.06
N SER A 1068 14.18 -28.48 13.52
CA SER A 1068 14.80 -29.80 13.42
C SER A 1068 14.91 -30.26 11.98
N ALA A 1069 13.89 -29.99 11.15
CA ALA A 1069 13.89 -30.33 9.75
C ALA A 1069 14.94 -29.52 8.97
N ARG A 1070 15.04 -28.22 9.23
CA ARG A 1070 16.06 -27.35 8.63
C ARG A 1070 17.48 -27.82 8.97
N ARG A 1071 17.77 -28.07 10.24
CA ARG A 1071 19.08 -28.61 10.66
C ARG A 1071 19.38 -29.97 10.00
N SER A 1072 18.38 -30.85 9.92
CA SER A 1072 18.55 -32.13 9.24
C SER A 1072 18.84 -31.97 7.74
N ALA A 1073 18.29 -30.94 7.08
CA ALA A 1073 18.61 -30.64 5.69
C ALA A 1073 20.03 -30.10 5.55
N GLU A 1074 20.46 -29.21 6.45
CA GLU A 1074 21.82 -28.66 6.52
C GLU A 1074 22.87 -29.76 6.78
N ASP A 1075 22.56 -30.72 7.65
CA ASP A 1075 23.44 -31.86 7.96
C ASP A 1075 23.59 -32.83 6.78
N VAL A 1076 22.49 -33.10 6.06
CA VAL A 1076 22.47 -34.05 4.93
C VAL A 1076 23.01 -33.44 3.64
N LEU A 1077 22.78 -32.14 3.42
CA LEU A 1077 23.16 -31.37 2.24
C LEU A 1077 23.88 -30.07 2.66
N PRO A 1078 25.13 -30.14 3.12
CA PRO A 1078 25.86 -28.97 3.65
C PRO A 1078 26.24 -27.95 2.57
N GLU A 1079 26.37 -28.38 1.31
CA GLU A 1079 26.69 -27.50 0.18
C GLU A 1079 25.44 -26.89 -0.48
N ALA A 1080 24.24 -27.33 -0.07
CA ALA A 1080 23.00 -26.82 -0.64
C ALA A 1080 22.62 -25.45 -0.06
N ARG A 1081 21.95 -24.62 -0.86
CA ARG A 1081 21.33 -23.39 -0.38
C ARG A 1081 20.03 -23.70 0.37
N HIS A 1082 19.89 -23.25 1.61
CA HIS A 1082 18.70 -23.43 2.43
C HIS A 1082 17.97 -22.09 2.58
N LEU A 1083 16.73 -22.02 2.11
CA LEU A 1083 15.94 -20.78 2.07
C LEU A 1083 14.56 -21.00 2.66
N ALA A 1084 13.97 -19.98 3.27
CA ALA A 1084 12.63 -20.05 3.84
C ALA A 1084 11.79 -18.81 3.49
N THR A 1085 10.51 -19.02 3.17
CA THR A 1085 9.64 -17.93 2.71
C THR A 1085 9.35 -16.87 3.78
N ASP A 1086 9.48 -17.19 5.07
CA ASP A 1086 9.33 -16.22 6.16
C ASP A 1086 10.56 -15.34 6.38
N THR A 1087 11.76 -15.84 6.07
CA THR A 1087 13.04 -15.12 6.23
C THR A 1087 13.48 -14.42 4.97
N ASP A 1088 13.27 -15.04 3.80
CA ASP A 1088 13.83 -14.62 2.51
C ASP A 1088 12.77 -13.99 1.58
N GLY A 1089 11.50 -14.04 1.99
CA GLY A 1089 10.35 -13.64 1.19
C GLY A 1089 10.04 -14.64 0.08
N SER A 1090 9.38 -14.20 -0.99
CA SER A 1090 9.12 -15.08 -2.13
C SER A 1090 10.42 -15.49 -2.81
N ILE A 1091 10.50 -16.75 -3.23
CA ILE A 1091 11.67 -17.32 -3.90
C ILE A 1091 11.31 -17.55 -5.37
N THR A 1092 12.09 -16.97 -6.28
CA THR A 1092 11.90 -17.12 -7.72
C THR A 1092 13.05 -17.91 -8.33
N ILE A 1093 12.70 -18.97 -9.05
CA ILE A 1093 13.60 -19.85 -9.77
C ILE A 1093 13.34 -19.66 -11.25
N VAL A 1094 14.39 -19.38 -12.02
CA VAL A 1094 14.32 -19.18 -13.47
C VAL A 1094 15.28 -20.14 -14.15
N SER A 1095 14.81 -20.90 -15.14
CA SER A 1095 15.61 -21.88 -15.88
C SER A 1095 15.37 -21.81 -17.39
N ASP A 1096 16.45 -21.93 -18.15
CA ASP A 1096 16.44 -22.11 -19.61
C ASP A 1096 16.56 -23.59 -20.04
N GLY A 1097 16.46 -24.49 -19.05
CA GLY A 1097 16.58 -25.94 -19.19
C GLY A 1097 18.01 -26.47 -19.27
N SER A 1098 19.05 -25.63 -19.20
CA SER A 1098 20.46 -26.05 -19.06
C SER A 1098 21.02 -25.72 -17.68
N GLY A 1099 20.51 -24.65 -17.06
CA GLY A 1099 20.83 -24.29 -15.69
C GLY A 1099 19.65 -23.55 -15.07
N TYR A 1100 19.86 -23.04 -13.85
CA TYR A 1100 18.87 -22.23 -13.17
C TYR A 1100 19.52 -21.10 -12.37
N THR A 1101 18.74 -20.05 -12.15
CA THR A 1101 19.06 -18.99 -11.19
C THR A 1101 18.01 -18.99 -10.10
N LEU A 1102 18.43 -18.70 -8.88
CA LEU A 1102 17.56 -18.66 -7.71
C LEU A 1102 17.74 -17.33 -7.00
N ASN A 1103 16.66 -16.55 -6.94
CA ASN A 1103 16.60 -15.22 -6.33
C ASN A 1103 15.55 -15.19 -5.20
N ALA A 1104 15.98 -14.78 -4.01
CA ALA A 1104 15.06 -14.44 -2.91
C ALA A 1104 14.66 -12.95 -2.97
N GLN A 1105 13.44 -12.64 -2.52
CA GLN A 1105 12.91 -11.29 -2.55
C GLN A 1105 13.75 -10.30 -1.73
N TYR A 1106 14.30 -10.73 -0.59
CA TYR A 1106 15.08 -9.85 0.28
C TYR A 1106 16.57 -9.79 -0.03
N ASP A 1107 17.12 -10.72 -0.82
CA ASP A 1107 18.53 -10.72 -1.25
C ASP A 1107 18.87 -9.56 -2.22
N THR A 1108 17.88 -9.03 -2.93
CA THR A 1108 18.10 -8.12 -4.08
C THR A 1108 18.25 -6.63 -3.72
N ALA A 1109 18.24 -6.26 -2.43
CA ALA A 1109 18.39 -4.87 -1.99
C ALA A 1109 19.54 -4.73 -0.97
N ALA A 1110 20.74 -4.45 -1.48
CA ALA A 1110 21.86 -3.79 -0.81
C ALA A 1110 21.96 -3.95 0.73
N GLY A 1111 22.82 -4.85 1.19
CA GLY A 1111 23.54 -4.68 2.46
C GLY A 1111 22.77 -4.94 3.75
N PHE A 1112 21.75 -5.81 3.74
CA PHE A 1112 21.31 -6.50 4.95
C PHE A 1112 21.84 -7.93 4.95
N THR A 1113 23.17 -8.07 4.85
CA THR A 1113 23.85 -9.32 5.21
C THR A 1113 23.70 -9.52 6.72
N ASP A 1114 23.30 -10.74 7.09
CA ASP A 1114 23.04 -11.29 8.43
C ASP A 1114 21.79 -10.80 9.16
N ALA A 1115 20.66 -11.43 8.83
CA ALA A 1115 19.57 -11.59 9.79
C ALA A 1115 19.28 -13.10 9.97
N PRO A 1116 19.97 -13.80 10.88
CA PRO A 1116 19.45 -15.07 11.37
C PRO A 1116 18.11 -14.74 12.05
N THR A 1117 17.01 -15.28 11.51
CA THR A 1117 15.74 -15.26 12.23
C THR A 1117 15.00 -16.57 12.17
N SER A 1118 14.19 -16.72 13.22
CA SER A 1118 13.30 -17.80 13.60
C SER A 1118 13.95 -19.10 14.10
N LEU A 1119 15.25 -19.35 13.86
CA LEU A 1119 15.85 -20.64 14.27
C LEU A 1119 17.12 -20.68 15.11
N GLU A 1120 17.77 -19.55 15.38
CA GLU A 1120 18.84 -19.52 16.37
C GLU A 1120 18.30 -19.04 17.72
N VAL A 1121 17.77 -19.97 18.52
CA VAL A 1121 17.52 -19.73 19.95
C VAL A 1121 17.99 -20.93 20.75
N GLY A 1122 19.09 -20.73 21.47
CA GLY A 1122 19.26 -21.30 22.79
C GLY A 1122 18.74 -20.30 23.81
N TRP A 1123 17.57 -20.62 24.38
CA TRP A 1123 16.87 -20.10 25.58
C TRP A 1123 17.35 -18.84 26.29
#